data_AF-A0A646KND5-F1
#
_entry.id   AF-A0A646KND5-F1
#
_cell.length_a   1.000
_cell.length_b   1.000
_cell.length_c   1.000
_cell.angle_alpha   90.00
_cell.angle_beta   90.00
_cell.angle_gamma   90.00
#
_symmetry.space_group_name_H-M   'P 1'
#
loop_
_entity.id
_entity.type
_entity.pdbx_description
1 polymer ?
#
loop_
_entity_poly.entity_id
_entity_poly.type
_entity_poly.pdbx_seq_one_letter_code
_entity_poly.pdbx_strand_id
1 'polypeptide(L)'
;MLSVAKIQRRNAWRYFVRGVAFGDGRRPVGQSLRDAQERAGIPPGVWWGRGLPGLGLTAGAVVTERQLELLFGEMRHPDADRIERERLADGVTPAAARLATVLGQPVEEIEQRDAIPLLGLEFVVRPQASLLVLWVLGDDHTREVIERAHARAVAKVLRWLEDEVAEIRWASGRERAKPPGLVVAAFRHFDNRDGFPLLHHHLLILNRAQRADGSWYALDTRRLYRHAVAAGTLYTLAITTEVCEELGLATVPREVTPGLRPVMEIAGVDTELIEWKSTRRARIEDALETITDQYVKEHGRLPDERARHGLGWWAAQDTRPDKKTPKPLAQLLAWWRASAILNFGKAVIAGLLERCRAAAAVIRARVRPLVDTALAALDVAAVVYAVRNAFARRHVLAEARRHLLETLRGRAYPPGLDDYIADQALARHSRRLTVPQPGHRAPAPDLITYTADFPWPARWFIAGTDGKPRSATRYERAKVASLALQNAIRAARTAPPPVRDGAPAATTPPAHTDDRHHHDDRAAAGPPHAVDHPDRDAVLTPVQRAVAVHAHQQAAMPQEYAEGRTTDPATWTTAPERLAALAKLTAATEARKRSLPEADAGRRALADGELPGPAAEQRPAPRRRQEHEHPQQPGHDHGQNQGRGVQP
;
A
#
# COMPACT_ATOMS: atom_id res chain seq x y z
N MET A 1 1.60 -2.61 2.74
CA MET A 1 1.30 -1.24 2.26
C MET A 1 0.04 -0.74 2.96
N LEU A 2 -0.07 0.58 3.19
CA LEU A 2 -1.20 1.20 3.91
C LEU A 2 -1.56 2.53 3.24
N SER A 3 -2.85 2.78 3.01
CA SER A 3 -3.40 4.06 2.58
C SER A 3 -4.47 4.56 3.54
N VAL A 4 -4.69 5.88 3.60
CA VAL A 4 -5.66 6.50 4.51
C VAL A 4 -6.62 7.40 3.74
N ALA A 5 -7.91 7.29 4.03
CA ALA A 5 -8.95 8.20 3.55
C ALA A 5 -9.75 8.77 4.73
N LYS A 6 -10.37 9.94 4.53
CA LYS A 6 -11.26 10.54 5.52
C LYS A 6 -12.70 10.08 5.27
N ILE A 7 -13.45 9.82 6.33
CA ILE A 7 -14.89 9.57 6.28
C ILE A 7 -15.57 10.88 6.68
N GLN A 8 -16.17 11.56 5.70
CA GLN A 8 -16.74 12.91 5.88
C GLN A 8 -18.15 12.99 5.33
N ARG A 9 -18.97 13.87 5.93
CA ARG A 9 -20.41 14.05 5.62
C ARG A 9 -21.28 12.90 6.12
N ARG A 10 -22.47 13.22 6.63
CA ARG A 10 -23.42 12.26 7.22
C ARG A 10 -23.78 11.08 6.31
N ASN A 11 -23.86 11.30 5.00
CA ASN A 11 -24.23 10.24 4.05
C ASN A 11 -23.09 9.29 3.63
N ALA A 12 -21.85 9.51 4.10
CA ALA A 12 -20.71 8.69 3.68
C ALA A 12 -20.83 7.21 4.09
N TRP A 13 -21.50 6.89 5.20
CA TRP A 13 -21.74 5.51 5.62
C TRP A 13 -22.43 4.68 4.52
N ARG A 14 -23.30 5.31 3.70
CA ARG A 14 -24.01 4.64 2.59
C ARG A 14 -23.04 4.11 1.53
N TYR A 15 -21.93 4.80 1.30
CA TYR A 15 -20.88 4.32 0.39
C TYR A 15 -20.24 3.02 0.93
N PHE A 16 -19.98 2.98 2.24
CA PHE A 16 -19.39 1.81 2.89
C PHE A 16 -20.35 0.64 2.88
N VAL A 17 -21.62 0.84 3.28
CA VAL A 17 -22.62 -0.24 3.32
C VAL A 17 -22.97 -0.79 1.94
N ARG A 18 -23.07 0.07 0.91
CA ARG A 18 -23.37 -0.37 -0.46
C ARG A 18 -22.18 -0.95 -1.20
N GLY A 19 -20.98 -0.76 -0.66
CA GLY A 19 -19.71 -0.96 -1.34
C GLY A 19 -18.75 -1.81 -0.56
N VAL A 20 -18.03 -1.17 0.37
CA VAL A 20 -16.99 -1.79 1.17
C VAL A 20 -17.55 -2.99 1.93
N ALA A 21 -18.66 -2.85 2.65
CA ALA A 21 -19.28 -3.96 3.35
C ALA A 21 -19.77 -5.09 2.41
N PHE A 22 -19.81 -4.86 1.10
CA PHE A 22 -20.20 -5.83 0.09
C PHE A 22 -19.03 -6.12 -0.88
N GLY A 23 -17.83 -6.36 -0.35
CA GLY A 23 -16.67 -6.85 -1.13
C GLY A 23 -16.22 -5.90 -2.25
N ASP A 24 -16.29 -4.59 -2.00
CA ASP A 24 -16.07 -3.52 -2.98
C ASP A 24 -16.97 -3.57 -4.23
N GLY A 25 -18.06 -4.34 -4.15
CA GLY A 25 -19.06 -4.48 -5.21
C GLY A 25 -20.21 -3.49 -5.09
N ARG A 26 -21.23 -3.72 -5.91
CA ARG A 26 -22.51 -2.98 -5.83
C ARG A 26 -23.56 -3.89 -5.18
N ARG A 27 -23.94 -3.60 -3.93
CA ARG A 27 -25.02 -4.33 -3.25
C ARG A 27 -26.34 -4.16 -4.04
N PRO A 28 -27.07 -5.25 -4.33
CA PRO A 28 -28.39 -5.16 -4.96
C PRO A 28 -29.36 -4.33 -4.11
N VAL A 29 -30.21 -3.55 -4.77
CA VAL A 29 -31.24 -2.74 -4.10
C VAL A 29 -32.25 -3.66 -3.42
N GLY A 30 -32.73 -3.27 -2.23
CA GLY A 30 -33.79 -3.99 -1.51
C GLY A 30 -33.37 -5.25 -0.74
N GLN A 31 -32.10 -5.69 -0.83
CA GLN A 31 -31.59 -6.82 -0.04
C GLN A 31 -30.93 -6.33 1.25
N SER A 32 -31.07 -7.06 2.36
CA SER A 32 -30.32 -6.78 3.60
C SER A 32 -28.81 -6.98 3.39
N LEU A 33 -27.96 -6.33 4.21
CA LEU A 33 -26.51 -6.45 4.09
C LEU A 33 -26.05 -7.89 4.31
N ARG A 34 -26.60 -8.52 5.37
CA ARG A 34 -26.29 -9.89 5.76
C ARG A 34 -26.62 -10.86 4.64
N ASP A 35 -27.85 -10.83 4.13
CA ASP A 35 -28.28 -11.77 3.09
C ASP A 35 -27.53 -11.56 1.79
N ALA A 36 -27.20 -10.29 1.47
CA ALA A 36 -26.37 -9.99 0.30
C ALA A 36 -24.96 -10.61 0.46
N GLN A 37 -24.29 -10.38 1.59
CA GLN A 37 -22.96 -10.92 1.88
C GLN A 37 -22.95 -12.45 1.82
N GLU A 38 -23.93 -13.10 2.47
CA GLU A 38 -24.07 -14.55 2.49
C GLU A 38 -24.26 -15.13 1.08
N ARG A 39 -25.20 -14.56 0.30
CA ARG A 39 -25.41 -14.97 -1.11
C ARG A 39 -24.18 -14.79 -1.98
N ALA A 40 -23.37 -13.76 -1.72
CA ALA A 40 -22.17 -13.47 -2.48
C ALA A 40 -20.92 -14.24 -1.97
N GLY A 41 -21.02 -14.99 -0.87
CA GLY A 41 -19.89 -15.68 -0.25
C GLY A 41 -18.81 -14.74 0.28
N ILE A 42 -19.20 -13.54 0.73
CA ILE A 42 -18.30 -12.52 1.27
C ILE A 42 -18.34 -12.61 2.80
N PRO A 43 -17.18 -12.63 3.48
CA PRO A 43 -17.17 -12.60 4.94
C PRO A 43 -17.79 -11.29 5.45
N PRO A 44 -18.62 -11.33 6.51
CA PRO A 44 -19.14 -10.13 7.11
C PRO A 44 -18.01 -9.28 7.72
N GLY A 45 -18.26 -7.97 7.84
CA GLY A 45 -17.39 -7.11 8.63
C GLY A 45 -17.48 -7.44 10.11
N VAL A 46 -16.38 -7.23 10.84
CA VAL A 46 -16.29 -7.54 12.27
C VAL A 46 -15.68 -6.39 13.07
N TRP A 47 -16.08 -6.26 14.33
CA TRP A 47 -15.61 -5.22 15.25
C TRP A 47 -14.24 -5.54 15.85
N TRP A 48 -13.30 -4.61 15.74
CA TRP A 48 -11.93 -4.71 16.26
C TRP A 48 -11.60 -3.50 17.15
N GLY A 49 -10.59 -3.65 18.00
CA GLY A 49 -10.05 -2.58 18.85
C GLY A 49 -10.44 -2.68 20.34
N ARG A 50 -9.63 -2.07 21.21
CA ARG A 50 -9.82 -2.09 22.67
C ARG A 50 -10.81 -1.03 23.17
N GLY A 51 -11.28 -0.14 22.29
CA GLY A 51 -12.31 0.86 22.62
C GLY A 51 -13.74 0.32 22.58
N LEU A 52 -13.95 -0.91 22.10
CA LEU A 52 -15.27 -1.52 21.93
C LEU A 52 -16.11 -1.64 23.22
N PRO A 53 -15.54 -2.00 24.39
CA PRO A 53 -16.32 -2.13 25.62
C PRO A 53 -17.06 -0.84 26.01
N GLY A 54 -16.51 0.34 25.67
CA GLY A 54 -17.16 1.61 25.93
C GLY A 54 -18.49 1.81 25.19
N LEU A 55 -18.76 0.99 24.17
CA LEU A 55 -20.00 0.98 23.38
C LEU A 55 -20.83 -0.31 23.61
N GLY A 56 -20.45 -1.15 24.56
CA GLY A 56 -21.07 -2.48 24.74
C GLY A 56 -20.82 -3.43 23.57
N LEU A 57 -19.81 -3.16 22.71
CA LEU A 57 -19.46 -4.01 21.58
C LEU A 57 -18.40 -5.04 21.97
N THR A 58 -18.44 -6.19 21.31
CA THR A 58 -17.48 -7.29 21.53
C THR A 58 -16.57 -7.45 20.31
N ALA A 59 -15.28 -7.66 20.54
CA ALA A 59 -14.34 -7.93 19.46
C ALA A 59 -14.72 -9.21 18.69
N GLY A 60 -14.71 -9.15 17.36
CA GLY A 60 -15.15 -10.23 16.48
C GLY A 60 -16.65 -10.27 16.20
N ALA A 61 -17.47 -9.48 16.91
CA ALA A 61 -18.90 -9.40 16.62
C ALA A 61 -19.15 -8.79 15.23
N VAL A 62 -20.20 -9.26 14.55
CA VAL A 62 -20.57 -8.82 13.21
C VAL A 62 -21.01 -7.35 13.23
N VAL A 63 -20.50 -6.58 12.27
CA VAL A 63 -20.90 -5.19 12.04
C VAL A 63 -22.25 -5.16 11.33
N THR A 64 -23.23 -4.45 11.90
CA THR A 64 -24.54 -4.29 11.25
C THR A 64 -24.64 -2.97 10.46
N GLU A 65 -25.57 -2.92 9.50
CA GLU A 65 -25.86 -1.71 8.73
C GLU A 65 -26.28 -0.55 9.63
N ARG A 66 -27.17 -0.81 10.60
CA ARG A 66 -27.64 0.22 11.53
C ARG A 66 -26.52 0.73 12.44
N GLN A 67 -25.62 -0.14 12.90
CA GLN A 67 -24.46 0.29 13.69
C GLN A 67 -23.52 1.19 12.86
N LEU A 68 -23.31 0.89 11.57
CA LEU A 68 -22.50 1.74 10.70
C LEU A 68 -23.15 3.12 10.47
N GLU A 69 -24.46 3.17 10.27
CA GLU A 69 -25.20 4.42 10.15
C GLU A 69 -25.08 5.26 11.43
N LEU A 70 -25.31 4.64 12.60
CA LEU A 70 -25.22 5.34 13.89
C LEU A 70 -23.80 5.85 14.16
N LEU A 71 -22.78 5.02 13.98
CA LEU A 71 -21.40 5.38 14.32
C LEU A 71 -20.70 6.25 13.26
N PHE A 72 -20.86 5.91 11.98
CA PHE A 72 -20.18 6.57 10.85
C PHE A 72 -21.08 7.47 10.00
N GLY A 73 -22.33 7.70 10.44
CA GLY A 73 -23.24 8.70 9.90
C GLY A 73 -23.64 9.72 10.96
N GLU A 74 -24.13 9.26 12.10
CA GLU A 74 -24.76 10.11 13.11
C GLU A 74 -23.90 10.41 14.35
N MET A 75 -22.73 9.77 14.48
CA MET A 75 -21.86 9.80 15.67
C MET A 75 -22.61 9.47 16.97
N ARG A 76 -23.39 8.39 16.94
CA ARG A 76 -24.21 7.90 18.05
C ARG A 76 -23.80 6.50 18.49
N HIS A 77 -24.20 6.14 19.71
CA HIS A 77 -24.04 4.80 20.27
C HIS A 77 -24.62 3.73 19.31
N PRO A 78 -24.00 2.54 19.16
CA PRO A 78 -24.49 1.49 18.25
C PRO A 78 -25.89 0.97 18.61
N ASP A 79 -26.27 1.07 19.90
CA ASP A 79 -27.60 0.70 20.42
C ASP A 79 -28.53 1.91 20.61
N ALA A 80 -28.29 3.04 19.92
CA ALA A 80 -29.02 4.27 20.17
C ALA A 80 -30.55 4.10 20.14
N ASP A 81 -31.07 3.30 19.20
CA ASP A 81 -32.50 3.05 19.08
C ASP A 81 -33.09 2.37 20.32
N ARG A 82 -32.35 1.44 20.94
CA ARG A 82 -32.78 0.76 22.17
C ARG A 82 -32.74 1.72 23.36
N ILE A 83 -31.61 2.42 23.53
CA ILE A 83 -31.40 3.37 24.63
C ILE A 83 -32.48 4.47 24.59
N GLU A 84 -32.81 5.00 23.42
CA GLU A 84 -33.83 6.04 23.30
C GLU A 84 -35.23 5.55 23.63
N ARG A 85 -35.61 4.34 23.18
CA ARG A 85 -36.90 3.74 23.54
C ARG A 85 -37.03 3.57 25.05
N GLU A 86 -35.99 3.06 25.71
CA GLU A 86 -35.96 2.88 27.17
C GLU A 86 -36.12 4.23 27.88
N ARG A 87 -35.35 5.25 27.48
CA ARG A 87 -35.42 6.60 28.07
C ARG A 87 -36.79 7.27 27.86
N LEU A 88 -37.38 7.12 26.68
CA LEU A 88 -38.71 7.64 26.39
C LEU A 88 -39.78 6.95 27.24
N ALA A 89 -39.67 5.65 27.47
CA ALA A 89 -40.55 4.91 28.37
C ALA A 89 -40.42 5.40 29.83
N ASP A 90 -39.22 5.83 30.24
CA ASP A 90 -38.96 6.47 31.54
C ASP A 90 -39.43 7.93 31.61
N GLY A 91 -40.12 8.45 30.58
CA GLY A 91 -40.65 9.80 30.54
C GLY A 91 -39.63 10.90 30.19
N VAL A 92 -38.41 10.53 29.77
CA VAL A 92 -37.40 11.48 29.29
C VAL A 92 -37.87 12.11 27.98
N THR A 93 -37.62 13.41 27.80
CA THR A 93 -38.01 14.09 26.55
C THR A 93 -37.25 13.52 25.34
N PRO A 94 -37.82 13.54 24.12
CA PRO A 94 -37.14 13.06 22.92
C PRO A 94 -35.77 13.69 22.67
N ALA A 95 -35.62 14.99 22.97
CA ALA A 95 -34.35 15.69 22.82
C ALA A 95 -33.29 15.17 23.80
N ALA A 96 -33.66 14.94 25.06
CA ALA A 96 -32.74 14.43 26.07
C ALA A 96 -32.39 12.95 25.82
N ALA A 97 -33.36 12.14 25.38
CA ALA A 97 -33.12 10.76 24.97
C ALA A 97 -32.14 10.70 23.78
N ARG A 98 -32.32 11.57 22.78
CA ARG A 98 -31.42 11.69 21.62
C ARG A 98 -30.01 12.12 22.00
N LEU A 99 -29.88 13.07 22.93
CA LEU A 99 -28.58 13.55 23.42
C LEU A 99 -27.84 12.46 24.19
N ALA A 100 -28.54 11.61 24.94
CA ALA A 100 -27.95 10.51 25.70
C ALA A 100 -27.23 9.47 24.82
N THR A 101 -27.52 9.42 23.52
CA THR A 101 -26.87 8.51 22.57
C THR A 101 -25.77 9.16 21.76
N VAL A 102 -25.56 10.48 21.85
CA VAL A 102 -24.50 11.18 21.11
C VAL A 102 -23.13 10.85 21.70
N LEU A 103 -22.19 10.51 20.82
CA LEU A 103 -20.79 10.31 21.19
C LEU A 103 -20.05 11.65 21.01
N GLY A 104 -20.02 12.47 22.06
CA GLY A 104 -19.34 13.77 22.06
C GLY A 104 -20.18 14.89 21.42
N GLN A 105 -19.64 15.61 20.44
CA GLN A 105 -20.40 16.68 19.77
C GLN A 105 -21.38 16.09 18.73
N PRO A 106 -22.67 16.52 18.71
CA PRO A 106 -23.63 16.18 17.65
C PRO A 106 -23.13 16.55 16.25
N VAL A 107 -23.48 15.74 15.25
CA VAL A 107 -23.14 16.02 13.84
C VAL A 107 -23.82 17.31 13.38
N GLU A 108 -25.07 17.49 13.79
CA GLU A 108 -25.94 18.60 13.40
C GLU A 108 -25.34 19.96 13.80
N GLU A 109 -24.74 20.05 15.00
CA GLU A 109 -24.05 21.27 15.45
C GLU A 109 -22.79 21.61 14.63
N ILE A 110 -22.12 20.59 14.09
CA ILE A 110 -20.95 20.80 13.23
C ILE A 110 -21.41 21.37 11.89
N GLU A 111 -22.48 20.81 11.34
CA GLU A 111 -23.07 21.24 10.07
C GLU A 111 -23.67 22.65 10.16
N GLN A 112 -24.32 23.01 11.28
CA GLN A 112 -24.83 24.36 11.56
C GLN A 112 -23.75 25.45 11.56
N ARG A 113 -22.47 25.08 11.69
CA ARG A 113 -21.32 25.99 11.64
C ARG A 113 -20.62 25.99 10.28
N ASP A 114 -21.29 25.49 9.24
CA ASP A 114 -20.75 25.29 7.89
C ASP A 114 -19.44 24.48 7.86
N ALA A 115 -19.24 23.59 8.85
CA ALA A 115 -18.08 22.73 8.92
C ALA A 115 -18.40 21.31 8.41
N ILE A 116 -17.43 20.70 7.72
CA ILE A 116 -17.57 19.31 7.25
C ILE A 116 -17.25 18.35 8.40
N PRO A 117 -18.21 17.53 8.88
CA PRO A 117 -17.95 16.58 9.95
C PRO A 117 -16.96 15.51 9.49
N LEU A 118 -15.96 15.24 10.33
CA LEU A 118 -15.04 14.10 10.19
C LEU A 118 -15.54 12.98 11.10
N LEU A 119 -16.16 11.96 10.50
CA LEU A 119 -16.82 10.86 11.21
C LEU A 119 -15.86 9.72 11.52
N GLY A 120 -14.80 9.59 10.72
CA GLY A 120 -13.81 8.54 10.88
C GLY A 120 -12.63 8.67 9.92
N LEU A 121 -11.71 7.72 10.02
CA LEU A 121 -10.64 7.48 9.07
C LEU A 121 -10.75 6.05 8.55
N GLU A 122 -10.56 5.86 7.25
CA GLU A 122 -10.44 4.54 6.65
C GLU A 122 -8.95 4.23 6.42
N PHE A 123 -8.46 3.16 7.03
CA PHE A 123 -7.13 2.62 6.76
C PHE A 123 -7.28 1.38 5.88
N VAL A 124 -6.68 1.39 4.70
CA VAL A 124 -6.66 0.22 3.80
C VAL A 124 -5.29 -0.42 3.83
N VAL A 125 -5.21 -1.67 4.27
CA VAL A 125 -3.97 -2.41 4.47
C VAL A 125 -3.90 -3.63 3.56
N ARG A 126 -2.77 -3.83 2.89
CA ARG A 126 -2.57 -4.93 1.92
C ARG A 126 -1.13 -5.45 1.89
N PRO A 127 -0.90 -6.76 1.63
CA PRO A 127 0.44 -7.32 1.40
C PRO A 127 1.19 -6.68 0.22
N GLN A 128 2.49 -6.95 0.16
CA GLN A 128 3.34 -6.67 -1.02
C GLN A 128 2.93 -7.57 -2.20
N ALA A 129 3.37 -7.22 -3.42
CA ALA A 129 2.76 -7.80 -4.61
C ALA A 129 3.11 -9.28 -4.79
N SER A 130 4.34 -9.69 -4.50
CA SER A 130 4.79 -11.08 -4.53
C SER A 130 4.07 -11.98 -3.51
N LEU A 131 3.79 -11.47 -2.31
CA LEU A 131 2.97 -12.21 -1.33
C LEU A 131 1.53 -12.43 -1.83
N LEU A 132 0.97 -11.49 -2.59
CA LEU A 132 -0.34 -11.69 -3.22
C LEU A 132 -0.30 -12.77 -4.31
N VAL A 133 0.81 -12.84 -5.07
CA VAL A 133 1.02 -13.90 -6.08
C VAL A 133 1.07 -15.27 -5.38
N LEU A 134 1.87 -15.40 -4.32
CA LEU A 134 1.96 -16.65 -3.54
C LEU A 134 0.64 -17.02 -2.86
N TRP A 135 -0.09 -16.05 -2.31
CA TRP A 135 -1.40 -16.29 -1.70
C TRP A 135 -2.41 -16.89 -2.68
N VAL A 136 -2.36 -16.48 -3.95
CA VAL A 136 -3.30 -16.97 -4.97
C VAL A 136 -2.83 -18.23 -5.67
N LEU A 137 -1.54 -18.34 -5.97
CA LEU A 137 -1.00 -19.41 -6.83
C LEU A 137 -0.33 -20.53 -6.04
N GLY A 138 0.00 -20.30 -4.77
CA GLY A 138 0.48 -21.32 -3.85
C GLY A 138 -0.59 -22.35 -3.50
N ASP A 139 -0.16 -23.37 -2.76
CA ASP A 139 -1.04 -24.37 -2.18
C ASP A 139 -1.91 -23.78 -1.04
N ASP A 140 -2.84 -24.59 -0.54
CA ASP A 140 -3.78 -24.15 0.50
C ASP A 140 -3.05 -23.78 1.80
N HIS A 141 -2.00 -24.53 2.16
CA HIS A 141 -1.16 -24.22 3.31
C HIS A 141 -0.49 -22.84 3.18
N THR A 142 0.13 -22.54 2.03
CA THR A 142 0.73 -21.23 1.75
C THR A 142 -0.30 -20.10 1.88
N ARG A 143 -1.51 -20.32 1.35
CA ARG A 143 -2.60 -19.36 1.44
C ARG A 143 -3.00 -19.09 2.89
N GLU A 144 -3.25 -20.14 3.67
CA GLU A 144 -3.61 -20.05 5.08
C GLU A 144 -2.54 -19.35 5.92
N VAL A 145 -1.26 -19.65 5.66
CA VAL A 145 -0.14 -18.98 6.31
C VAL A 145 -0.18 -17.47 6.04
N ILE A 146 -0.37 -17.07 4.78
CA ILE A 146 -0.42 -15.65 4.40
C ILE A 146 -1.66 -14.95 4.96
N GLU A 147 -2.83 -15.59 4.96
CA GLU A 147 -4.05 -15.00 5.52
C GLU A 147 -3.97 -14.78 7.03
N ARG A 148 -3.46 -15.78 7.75
CA ARG A 148 -3.24 -15.69 9.20
C ARG A 148 -2.19 -14.61 9.51
N ALA A 149 -1.12 -14.53 8.71
CA ALA A 149 -0.09 -13.51 8.87
C ALA A 149 -0.57 -12.11 8.55
N HIS A 150 -1.44 -11.98 7.54
CA HIS A 150 -2.12 -10.74 7.26
C HIS A 150 -2.95 -10.28 8.46
N ALA A 151 -3.82 -11.14 8.99
CA ALA A 151 -4.67 -10.80 10.13
C ALA A 151 -3.85 -10.39 11.38
N ARG A 152 -2.80 -11.15 11.71
CA ARG A 152 -1.90 -10.82 12.84
C ARG A 152 -1.13 -9.52 12.63
N ALA A 153 -0.64 -9.26 11.42
CA ALA A 153 0.04 -8.01 11.10
C ALA A 153 -0.90 -6.79 11.21
N VAL A 154 -2.16 -6.93 10.77
CA VAL A 154 -3.17 -5.87 10.96
C VAL A 154 -3.44 -5.64 12.44
N ALA A 155 -3.66 -6.71 13.23
CA ALA A 155 -3.89 -6.59 14.66
C ALA A 155 -2.68 -5.96 15.39
N LYS A 156 -1.45 -6.28 14.98
CA LYS A 156 -0.22 -5.65 15.50
C LYS A 156 -0.17 -4.16 15.21
N VAL A 157 -0.59 -3.73 14.01
CA VAL A 157 -0.68 -2.31 13.67
C VAL A 157 -1.74 -1.59 14.50
N LEU A 158 -2.93 -2.17 14.67
CA LEU A 158 -3.98 -1.54 15.48
C LEU A 158 -3.54 -1.39 16.94
N ARG A 159 -2.95 -2.44 17.54
CA ARG A 159 -2.39 -2.35 18.89
C ARG A 159 -1.36 -1.23 19.00
N TRP A 160 -0.42 -1.17 18.07
CA TRP A 160 0.59 -0.09 18.05
C TRP A 160 -0.04 1.31 17.90
N LEU A 161 -1.08 1.46 17.07
CA LEU A 161 -1.81 2.73 16.96
C LEU A 161 -2.51 3.09 18.28
N GLU A 162 -3.15 2.14 18.95
CA GLU A 162 -3.80 2.35 20.24
C GLU A 162 -2.80 2.68 21.36
N ASP A 163 -1.64 2.04 21.34
CA ASP A 163 -0.62 2.18 22.38
C ASP A 163 0.19 3.47 22.24
N GLU A 164 0.61 3.80 21.02
CA GLU A 164 1.61 4.84 20.76
C GLU A 164 1.07 6.10 20.09
N VAL A 165 -0.12 6.03 19.46
CA VAL A 165 -0.58 7.08 18.53
C VAL A 165 -1.93 7.68 18.92
N ALA A 166 -2.87 6.88 19.41
CA ALA A 166 -4.22 7.32 19.69
C ALA A 166 -4.25 8.34 20.83
N GLU A 167 -4.83 9.50 20.55
CA GLU A 167 -5.19 10.50 21.56
C GLU A 167 -6.56 11.06 21.22
N ILE A 168 -7.32 11.40 22.25
CA ILE A 168 -8.53 12.23 22.15
C ILE A 168 -8.17 13.70 22.43
N ARG A 169 -8.96 14.62 21.88
CA ARG A 169 -8.74 16.07 22.03
C ARG A 169 -10.04 16.83 22.33
N TRP A 170 -9.94 17.86 23.17
CA TRP A 170 -11.04 18.78 23.49
C TRP A 170 -10.52 20.19 23.81
N ALA A 171 -11.40 21.10 24.22
CA ALA A 171 -11.07 22.50 24.48
C ALA A 171 -10.31 23.15 23.30
N SER A 172 -10.85 22.99 22.08
CA SER A 172 -10.22 23.42 20.81
C SER A 172 -8.85 22.80 20.53
N GLY A 173 -8.58 21.62 21.08
CA GLY A 173 -7.32 20.89 20.91
C GLY A 173 -6.21 21.28 21.88
N ARG A 174 -6.53 22.13 22.89
CA ARG A 174 -5.59 22.49 23.97
C ARG A 174 -5.37 21.34 24.95
N GLU A 175 -6.39 20.52 25.13
CA GLU A 175 -6.32 19.35 26.01
C GLU A 175 -6.33 18.05 25.22
N ARG A 176 -5.59 17.07 25.73
CA ARG A 176 -5.42 15.74 25.15
C ARG A 176 -5.24 14.67 26.21
N ALA A 177 -5.73 13.48 25.92
CA ALA A 177 -5.52 12.28 26.74
C ALA A 177 -5.47 11.02 25.86
N LYS A 178 -4.84 9.96 26.36
CA LYS A 178 -4.86 8.64 25.74
C LYS A 178 -6.23 7.97 25.99
N PRO A 179 -6.95 7.50 24.96
CA PRO A 179 -8.15 6.69 25.15
C PRO A 179 -7.78 5.24 25.52
N PRO A 180 -8.71 4.45 26.10
CA PRO A 180 -8.51 3.02 26.35
C PRO A 180 -8.22 2.22 25.08
N GLY A 181 -8.74 2.66 23.93
CA GLY A 181 -8.49 2.05 22.63
C GLY A 181 -9.28 2.70 21.50
N LEU A 182 -9.14 2.12 20.31
CA LEU A 182 -9.86 2.53 19.12
C LEU A 182 -11.10 1.65 18.92
N VAL A 183 -12.09 2.16 18.21
CA VAL A 183 -13.26 1.41 17.72
C VAL A 183 -13.12 1.29 16.21
N VAL A 184 -13.02 0.05 15.71
CA VAL A 184 -12.71 -0.23 14.30
C VAL A 184 -13.70 -1.23 13.71
N ALA A 185 -14.36 -0.86 12.61
CA ALA A 185 -15.08 -1.84 11.77
C ALA A 185 -14.13 -2.34 10.67
N ALA A 186 -13.85 -3.64 10.66
CA ALA A 186 -12.91 -4.27 9.75
C ALA A 186 -13.62 -5.11 8.68
N PHE A 187 -13.33 -4.86 7.40
CA PHE A 187 -13.87 -5.60 6.26
C PHE A 187 -12.73 -6.20 5.44
N ARG A 188 -12.72 -7.53 5.29
CA ARG A 188 -11.70 -8.27 4.54
C ARG A 188 -12.16 -8.54 3.11
N HIS A 189 -11.36 -8.13 2.14
CA HIS A 189 -11.61 -8.32 0.72
C HIS A 189 -10.48 -9.12 0.05
N PHE A 190 -10.79 -9.70 -1.09
CA PHE A 190 -9.93 -10.66 -1.78
C PHE A 190 -9.43 -10.17 -3.14
N ASP A 191 -10.11 -9.20 -3.74
CA ASP A 191 -9.89 -8.83 -5.13
C ASP A 191 -10.14 -7.35 -5.39
N ASN A 192 -9.48 -6.81 -6.42
CA ASN A 192 -9.61 -5.40 -6.79
C ASN A 192 -10.88 -5.19 -7.65
N ARG A 193 -11.17 -3.94 -8.06
CA ARG A 193 -12.36 -3.66 -8.89
C ARG A 193 -12.41 -4.40 -10.22
N ASP A 194 -11.26 -4.78 -10.78
CA ASP A 194 -11.13 -5.56 -12.02
C ASP A 194 -11.23 -7.08 -11.77
N GLY A 195 -11.48 -7.50 -10.53
CA GLY A 195 -11.55 -8.90 -10.10
C GLY A 195 -10.18 -9.55 -9.84
N PHE A 196 -9.07 -8.87 -10.09
CA PHE A 196 -7.73 -9.46 -9.89
C PHE A 196 -7.34 -9.57 -8.42
N PRO A 197 -6.41 -10.48 -8.08
CA PRO A 197 -5.95 -10.73 -6.73
C PRO A 197 -5.57 -9.48 -5.94
N LEU A 198 -6.24 -9.27 -4.82
CA LEU A 198 -5.91 -8.22 -3.86
C LEU A 198 -6.47 -8.58 -2.48
N LEU A 199 -5.72 -9.35 -1.68
CA LEU A 199 -6.02 -9.48 -0.26
C LEU A 199 -5.83 -8.13 0.44
N HIS A 200 -6.87 -7.59 1.06
CA HIS A 200 -6.79 -6.34 1.80
C HIS A 200 -7.86 -6.22 2.90
N HIS A 201 -7.61 -5.38 3.89
CA HIS A 201 -8.65 -4.95 4.84
C HIS A 201 -8.94 -3.47 4.69
N HIS A 202 -10.22 -3.12 4.74
CA HIS A 202 -10.71 -1.79 5.06
C HIS A 202 -10.96 -1.70 6.56
N LEU A 203 -10.29 -0.76 7.23
CA LEU A 203 -10.40 -0.54 8.67
C LEU A 203 -11.00 0.85 8.89
N LEU A 204 -12.29 0.90 9.18
CA LEU A 204 -13.01 2.14 9.48
C LEU A 204 -12.79 2.44 10.96
N ILE A 205 -11.93 3.42 11.25
CA ILE A 205 -11.63 3.90 12.60
C ILE A 205 -12.59 5.03 12.93
N LEU A 206 -13.41 4.84 13.96
CA LEU A 206 -14.36 5.85 14.45
C LEU A 206 -13.60 7.08 14.96
N ASN A 207 -14.00 8.29 14.57
CA ASN A 207 -13.43 9.53 15.10
C ASN A 207 -14.02 9.93 16.46
N ARG A 208 -14.23 8.93 17.32
CA ARG A 208 -14.70 9.07 18.70
C ARG A 208 -14.06 7.97 19.54
N ALA A 209 -13.60 8.35 20.72
CA ALA A 209 -13.16 7.41 21.73
C ALA A 209 -13.60 7.89 23.12
N GLN A 210 -13.87 6.93 23.99
CA GLN A 210 -14.25 7.20 25.36
C GLN A 210 -13.02 7.58 26.17
N ARG A 211 -13.17 8.53 27.08
CA ARG A 211 -12.20 8.82 28.14
C ARG A 211 -12.48 7.91 29.34
N ALA A 212 -11.49 7.78 30.24
CA ALA A 212 -11.63 6.99 31.47
C ALA A 212 -12.83 7.41 32.36
N ASP A 213 -13.30 8.66 32.28
CA ASP A 213 -14.47 9.17 33.00
C ASP A 213 -15.82 8.87 32.31
N GLY A 214 -15.79 8.13 31.20
CA GLY A 214 -16.98 7.76 30.43
C GLY A 214 -17.40 8.77 29.35
N SER A 215 -16.82 9.97 29.35
CA SER A 215 -17.12 11.02 28.36
C SER A 215 -16.50 10.71 26.99
N TRP A 216 -17.08 11.25 25.92
CA TRP A 216 -16.69 10.96 24.54
C TRP A 216 -16.11 12.18 23.83
N TYR A 217 -14.95 11.99 23.19
CA TYR A 217 -14.26 13.06 22.48
C TYR A 217 -13.75 12.61 21.11
N ALA A 218 -13.48 13.60 20.25
CA ALA A 218 -12.89 13.35 18.93
C ALA A 218 -11.42 12.92 19.06
N LEU A 219 -10.97 12.05 18.16
CA LEU A 219 -9.57 11.68 18.06
C LEU A 219 -8.73 12.85 17.50
N ASP A 220 -7.44 12.89 17.88
CA ASP A 220 -6.43 13.64 17.14
C ASP A 220 -6.10 12.89 15.84
N THR A 221 -6.99 13.02 14.86
CA THR A 221 -6.87 12.37 13.55
C THR A 221 -5.66 12.86 12.75
N ARG A 222 -5.13 14.05 13.06
CA ARG A 222 -3.89 14.55 12.46
C ARG A 222 -2.70 13.73 12.94
N ARG A 223 -2.67 13.36 14.23
CA ARG A 223 -1.68 12.45 14.78
C ARG A 223 -1.77 11.07 14.13
N LEU A 224 -2.96 10.48 14.01
CA LEU A 224 -3.16 9.21 13.30
C LEU A 224 -2.64 9.25 11.85
N TYR A 225 -3.05 10.27 11.09
CA TYR A 225 -2.65 10.44 9.69
C TYR A 225 -1.11 10.57 9.54
N ARG A 226 -0.46 11.33 10.41
CA ARG A 226 1.01 11.50 10.39
C ARG A 226 1.76 10.18 10.60
N HIS A 227 1.17 9.20 11.28
CA HIS A 227 1.78 7.89 11.56
C HIS A 227 1.45 6.81 10.52
N ALA A 228 0.68 7.10 9.47
CA ALA A 228 0.28 6.14 8.45
C ALA A 228 1.48 5.37 7.82
N VAL A 229 2.59 6.05 7.55
CA VAL A 229 3.80 5.43 6.99
C VAL A 229 4.51 4.52 8.00
N ALA A 230 4.56 4.92 9.27
CA ALA A 230 5.13 4.09 10.34
C ALA A 230 4.28 2.84 10.60
N ALA A 231 2.94 2.97 10.56
CA ALA A 231 2.02 1.85 10.61
C ALA A 231 2.17 0.92 9.39
N GLY A 232 2.27 1.47 8.18
CA GLY A 232 2.42 0.68 6.96
C GLY A 232 3.74 -0.08 6.87
N THR A 233 4.81 0.46 7.43
CA THR A 233 6.12 -0.22 7.54
C THR A 233 6.10 -1.31 8.63
N LEU A 234 5.41 -1.09 9.75
CA LEU A 234 5.19 -2.12 10.77
C LEU A 234 4.41 -3.31 10.20
N TYR A 235 3.31 -3.04 9.49
CA TYR A 235 2.54 -4.08 8.80
C TYR A 235 3.43 -4.89 7.86
N THR A 236 4.18 -4.20 6.99
CA THR A 236 5.02 -4.84 5.97
C THR A 236 6.10 -5.68 6.61
N LEU A 237 6.79 -5.17 7.63
CA LEU A 237 7.82 -5.92 8.35
C LEU A 237 7.23 -7.16 9.03
N ALA A 238 6.10 -7.01 9.72
CA ALA A 238 5.46 -8.11 10.45
C ALA A 238 5.02 -9.24 9.52
N ILE A 239 4.21 -8.94 8.48
CA ILE A 239 3.72 -10.00 7.58
C ILE A 239 4.86 -10.67 6.82
N THR A 240 5.86 -9.91 6.37
CA THR A 240 6.98 -10.47 5.59
C THR A 240 7.79 -11.43 6.43
N THR A 241 8.16 -11.02 7.66
CA THR A 241 8.97 -11.84 8.57
C THR A 241 8.26 -13.14 8.88
N GLU A 242 6.98 -13.06 9.22
CA GLU A 242 6.20 -14.22 9.62
C GLU A 242 6.01 -15.21 8.47
N VAL A 243 5.62 -14.73 7.28
CA VAL A 243 5.48 -15.60 6.11
C VAL A 243 6.83 -16.20 5.69
N CYS A 244 7.90 -15.41 5.72
CA CYS A 244 9.22 -15.89 5.34
C CYS A 244 9.73 -16.98 6.29
N GLU A 245 9.54 -16.83 7.60
CA GLU A 245 9.96 -17.85 8.56
C GLU A 245 9.12 -19.11 8.48
N GLU A 246 7.80 -18.99 8.35
CA GLU A 246 6.94 -20.18 8.29
C GLU A 246 7.08 -20.97 6.97
N LEU A 247 7.29 -20.28 5.83
CA LEU A 247 7.36 -20.94 4.52
C LEU A 247 8.79 -21.21 4.02
N GLY A 248 9.82 -20.78 4.76
CA GLY A 248 11.22 -20.92 4.36
C GLY A 248 11.62 -19.99 3.21
N LEU A 249 11.04 -18.79 3.16
CA LEU A 249 11.26 -17.81 2.09
C LEU A 249 12.25 -16.71 2.50
N ALA A 250 12.66 -15.91 1.52
CA ALA A 250 13.47 -14.71 1.72
C ALA A 250 13.03 -13.62 0.74
N THR A 251 13.41 -12.38 1.01
CA THR A 251 13.09 -11.25 0.13
C THR A 251 14.29 -10.70 -0.63
N VAL A 252 14.03 -10.03 -1.74
CA VAL A 252 14.96 -9.27 -2.57
C VAL A 252 14.44 -7.84 -2.76
N PRO A 253 15.32 -6.85 -2.90
CA PRO A 253 14.89 -5.49 -3.18
C PRO A 253 14.47 -5.37 -4.65
N ARG A 254 13.34 -4.75 -4.90
CA ARG A 254 12.83 -4.48 -6.25
C ARG A 254 12.53 -3.00 -6.42
N GLU A 255 13.14 -2.39 -7.43
CA GLU A 255 12.81 -1.03 -7.82
C GLU A 255 11.51 -1.03 -8.62
N VAL A 256 10.44 -0.49 -8.02
CA VAL A 256 9.10 -0.39 -8.66
C VAL A 256 8.92 0.99 -9.30
N THR A 257 9.64 1.99 -8.83
CA THR A 257 9.58 3.35 -9.35
C THR A 257 10.98 3.94 -9.28
N PRO A 258 11.58 4.30 -10.43
CA PRO A 258 12.94 4.80 -10.48
C PRO A 258 13.21 5.91 -9.47
N GLY A 259 14.28 5.75 -8.67
CA GLY A 259 14.71 6.72 -7.66
C GLY A 259 13.85 6.78 -6.39
N LEU A 260 12.84 5.92 -6.24
CA LEU A 260 12.17 5.71 -4.97
C LEU A 260 12.78 4.54 -4.20
N ARG A 261 12.39 4.40 -2.94
CA ARG A 261 12.82 3.26 -2.11
C ARG A 261 12.37 1.95 -2.77
N PRO A 262 13.26 0.94 -2.87
CA PRO A 262 12.86 -0.36 -3.35
C PRO A 262 11.78 -0.96 -2.43
N VAL A 263 10.90 -1.73 -3.04
CA VAL A 263 9.97 -2.59 -2.30
C VAL A 263 10.66 -3.93 -2.13
N MET A 264 10.68 -4.43 -0.91
CA MET A 264 11.13 -5.78 -0.64
C MET A 264 10.04 -6.73 -1.11
N GLU A 265 10.38 -7.66 -2.00
CA GLU A 265 9.48 -8.66 -2.59
C GLU A 265 10.09 -10.06 -2.41
N ILE A 266 9.29 -11.12 -2.44
CA ILE A 266 9.76 -12.51 -2.26
C ILE A 266 10.67 -12.92 -3.42
N ALA A 267 11.83 -13.49 -3.07
CA ALA A 267 12.77 -14.04 -4.03
C ALA A 267 12.15 -15.21 -4.80
N GLY A 268 12.37 -15.28 -6.12
CA GLY A 268 11.82 -16.35 -6.98
C GLY A 268 10.41 -16.09 -7.52
N VAL A 269 9.78 -14.97 -7.17
CA VAL A 269 8.57 -14.49 -7.85
C VAL A 269 8.96 -13.53 -8.96
N ASP A 270 8.73 -13.95 -10.21
CA ASP A 270 9.10 -13.18 -11.39
C ASP A 270 8.24 -11.91 -11.57
N THR A 271 8.83 -10.93 -12.25
CA THR A 271 8.18 -9.66 -12.62
C THR A 271 6.84 -9.86 -13.31
N GLU A 272 6.81 -10.74 -14.30
CA GLU A 272 5.64 -10.95 -15.14
C GLU A 272 4.45 -11.47 -14.32
N LEU A 273 4.70 -12.30 -13.29
CA LEU A 273 3.66 -12.77 -12.36
C LEU A 273 3.11 -11.63 -11.48
N ILE A 274 3.96 -10.67 -11.11
CA ILE A 274 3.55 -9.48 -10.35
C ILE A 274 2.72 -8.53 -11.23
N GLU A 275 3.11 -8.40 -12.49
CA GLU A 275 2.47 -7.49 -13.46
C GLU A 275 1.18 -8.05 -14.04
N TRP A 276 1.04 -9.37 -14.14
CA TRP A 276 -0.16 -10.07 -14.60
C TRP A 276 -1.45 -9.60 -13.92
N LYS A 277 -1.41 -9.31 -12.61
CA LYS A 277 -2.55 -8.80 -11.83
C LYS A 277 -2.72 -7.28 -11.85
N SER A 278 -1.84 -6.57 -12.54
CA SER A 278 -1.68 -5.11 -12.48
C SER A 278 -2.25 -4.37 -13.70
N THR A 279 -3.26 -4.96 -14.36
CA THR A 279 -3.93 -4.40 -15.56
C THR A 279 -4.46 -2.98 -15.38
N ARG A 280 -4.91 -2.63 -14.17
CA ARG A 280 -5.35 -1.27 -13.81
C ARG A 280 -4.21 -0.26 -13.77
N ARG A 281 -3.01 -0.70 -13.34
CA ARG A 281 -1.87 0.20 -13.19
C ARG A 281 -1.43 0.74 -14.54
N ALA A 282 -1.36 -0.12 -15.56
CA ALA A 282 -1.12 0.27 -16.94
C ALA A 282 -2.12 1.36 -17.39
N ARG A 283 -3.44 1.12 -17.24
CA ARG A 283 -4.47 2.13 -17.59
C ARG A 283 -4.27 3.47 -16.87
N ILE A 284 -3.89 3.44 -15.58
CA ILE A 284 -3.62 4.65 -14.80
C ILE A 284 -2.39 5.38 -15.34
N GLU A 285 -1.34 4.65 -15.71
CA GLU A 285 -0.12 5.19 -16.27
C GLU A 285 -0.39 5.83 -17.65
N ASP A 286 -1.14 5.16 -18.52
CA ASP A 286 -1.56 5.69 -19.83
C ASP A 286 -2.42 6.96 -19.70
N ALA A 287 -3.39 6.94 -18.77
CA ALA A 287 -4.22 8.10 -18.49
C ALA A 287 -3.41 9.24 -17.85
N LEU A 288 -2.44 8.93 -16.98
CA LEU A 288 -1.58 9.92 -16.35
C LEU A 288 -0.66 10.58 -17.37
N GLU A 289 -0.15 9.84 -18.36
CA GLU A 289 0.61 10.40 -19.48
C GLU A 289 -0.25 11.42 -20.24
N THR A 290 -1.45 11.02 -20.65
CA THR A 290 -2.40 11.90 -21.36
C THR A 290 -2.75 13.16 -20.55
N ILE A 291 -3.06 13.00 -19.26
CA ILE A 291 -3.37 14.11 -18.36
C ILE A 291 -2.15 15.02 -18.14
N THR A 292 -0.94 14.45 -18.10
CA THR A 292 0.31 15.22 -17.95
C THR A 292 0.62 16.01 -19.21
N ASP A 293 0.42 15.43 -20.39
CA ASP A 293 0.60 16.13 -21.67
C ASP A 293 -0.35 17.33 -21.79
N GLN A 294 -1.61 17.14 -21.38
CA GLN A 294 -2.59 18.23 -21.34
C GLN A 294 -2.16 19.34 -20.36
N TYR A 295 -1.66 18.96 -19.17
CA TYR A 295 -1.11 19.92 -18.21
C TYR A 295 0.05 20.73 -18.79
N VAL A 296 0.97 20.09 -19.52
CA VAL A 296 2.09 20.79 -20.17
C VAL A 296 1.60 21.75 -21.24
N LYS A 297 0.63 21.36 -22.07
CA LYS A 297 0.02 22.23 -23.09
C LYS A 297 -0.66 23.46 -22.48
N GLU A 298 -1.40 23.28 -21.39
CA GLU A 298 -2.16 24.37 -20.74
C GLU A 298 -1.26 25.31 -19.92
N HIS A 299 -0.21 24.79 -19.28
CA HIS A 299 0.62 25.56 -18.34
C HIS A 299 2.03 25.89 -18.84
N GLY A 300 2.44 25.37 -20.00
CA GLY A 300 3.76 25.60 -20.59
C GLY A 300 4.94 25.02 -19.79
N ARG A 301 4.69 24.12 -18.83
CA ARG A 301 5.71 23.52 -17.95
C ARG A 301 5.32 22.13 -17.45
N LEU A 302 6.32 21.33 -17.10
CA LEU A 302 6.10 20.04 -16.43
C LEU A 302 5.47 20.23 -15.04
N PRO A 303 4.64 19.26 -14.58
CA PRO A 303 4.06 19.30 -13.24
C PRO A 303 5.13 19.11 -12.17
N ASP A 304 5.06 19.95 -11.14
CA ASP A 304 5.84 19.75 -9.92
C ASP A 304 5.36 18.51 -9.13
N GLU A 305 6.01 18.16 -8.01
CA GLU A 305 5.66 16.97 -7.23
C GLU A 305 4.21 16.98 -6.71
N ARG A 306 3.68 18.16 -6.34
CA ARG A 306 2.31 18.28 -5.83
C ARG A 306 1.31 18.15 -6.96
N ALA A 307 1.56 18.79 -8.10
CA ALA A 307 0.74 18.67 -9.29
C ALA A 307 0.73 17.21 -9.77
N ARG A 308 1.88 16.54 -9.87
CA ARG A 308 1.97 15.11 -10.25
C ARG A 308 1.13 14.21 -9.35
N HIS A 309 1.16 14.44 -8.03
CA HIS A 309 0.29 13.69 -7.12
C HIS A 309 -1.20 13.94 -7.40
N GLY A 310 -1.59 15.18 -7.69
CA GLY A 310 -2.96 15.53 -8.06
C GLY A 310 -3.41 14.88 -9.38
N LEU A 311 -2.59 14.96 -10.42
CA LEU A 311 -2.85 14.34 -11.73
C LEU A 311 -2.92 12.81 -11.60
N GLY A 312 -2.00 12.20 -10.84
CA GLY A 312 -2.03 10.76 -10.57
C GLY A 312 -3.29 10.31 -9.82
N TRP A 313 -3.78 11.12 -8.89
CA TRP A 313 -5.06 10.85 -8.23
C TRP A 313 -6.23 10.93 -9.21
N TRP A 314 -6.22 11.92 -10.11
CA TRP A 314 -7.27 12.08 -11.13
C TRP A 314 -7.26 10.90 -12.11
N ALA A 315 -6.11 10.56 -12.70
CA ALA A 315 -5.95 9.39 -13.57
C ALA A 315 -6.48 8.11 -12.92
N ALA A 316 -6.21 7.93 -11.62
CA ALA A 316 -6.71 6.79 -10.85
C ALA A 316 -8.23 6.80 -10.62
N GLN A 317 -8.89 7.96 -10.56
CA GLN A 317 -10.36 8.03 -10.48
C GLN A 317 -11.02 7.88 -11.83
N ASP A 318 -10.45 8.45 -12.88
CA ASP A 318 -11.04 8.48 -14.23
C ASP A 318 -11.04 7.08 -14.86
N THR A 319 -9.93 6.36 -14.72
CA THR A 319 -9.78 4.97 -15.19
C THR A 319 -10.52 3.93 -14.33
N ARG A 320 -11.32 4.37 -13.35
CA ARG A 320 -11.92 3.49 -12.37
C ARG A 320 -13.18 2.82 -12.96
N PRO A 321 -13.19 1.49 -13.17
CA PRO A 321 -14.37 0.82 -13.71
C PRO A 321 -15.50 0.82 -12.69
N ASP A 322 -16.70 0.53 -13.18
CA ASP A 322 -17.87 0.30 -12.36
C ASP A 322 -17.64 -0.79 -11.31
N LYS A 323 -18.39 -0.68 -10.21
CA LYS A 323 -18.34 -1.70 -9.16
C LYS A 323 -18.90 -3.02 -9.69
N LYS A 324 -18.11 -4.07 -9.59
CA LYS A 324 -18.44 -5.46 -9.96
C LYS A 324 -19.50 -6.08 -9.04
N THR A 325 -20.01 -7.24 -9.46
CA THR A 325 -20.64 -8.20 -8.55
C THR A 325 -19.54 -9.02 -7.87
N PRO A 326 -19.45 -9.02 -6.53
CA PRO A 326 -18.46 -9.84 -5.82
C PRO A 326 -18.66 -11.33 -6.08
N LYS A 327 -17.59 -12.11 -5.96
CA LYS A 327 -17.62 -13.57 -6.10
C LYS A 327 -17.04 -14.24 -4.85
N PRO A 328 -17.49 -15.47 -4.51
CA PRO A 328 -16.87 -16.25 -3.45
C PRO A 328 -15.38 -16.50 -3.72
N LEU A 329 -14.58 -16.53 -2.66
CA LEU A 329 -13.12 -16.71 -2.77
C LEU A 329 -12.74 -17.97 -3.56
N ALA A 330 -13.44 -19.09 -3.36
CA ALA A 330 -13.16 -20.33 -4.09
C ALA A 330 -13.27 -20.17 -5.62
N GLN A 331 -14.26 -19.41 -6.10
CA GLN A 331 -14.42 -19.13 -7.54
C GLN A 331 -13.31 -18.20 -8.05
N LEU A 332 -12.93 -17.19 -7.26
CA LEU A 332 -11.83 -16.30 -7.58
C LEU A 332 -10.50 -17.05 -7.69
N LEU A 333 -10.20 -17.92 -6.72
CA LEU A 333 -8.98 -18.75 -6.72
C LEU A 333 -8.92 -19.67 -7.94
N ALA A 334 -10.02 -20.37 -8.24
CA ALA A 334 -10.13 -21.21 -9.43
C ALA A 334 -9.87 -20.39 -10.71
N TRP A 335 -10.46 -19.19 -10.78
CA TRP A 335 -10.24 -18.28 -11.90
C TRP A 335 -8.78 -17.90 -12.07
N TRP A 336 -8.19 -17.36 -11.02
CA TRP A 336 -6.84 -16.83 -11.04
C TRP A 336 -5.81 -17.91 -11.34
N ARG A 337 -5.97 -19.11 -10.77
CA ARG A 337 -5.08 -20.23 -11.04
C ARG A 337 -5.15 -20.66 -12.51
N ALA A 338 -6.36 -20.81 -13.07
CA ALA A 338 -6.50 -21.17 -14.48
C ALA A 338 -5.97 -20.06 -15.41
N SER A 339 -6.24 -18.79 -15.11
CA SER A 339 -5.69 -17.66 -15.86
C SER A 339 -4.17 -17.64 -15.82
N ALA A 340 -3.55 -17.87 -14.66
CA ALA A 340 -2.09 -17.94 -14.54
C ALA A 340 -1.50 -19.14 -15.30
N ILE A 341 -2.15 -20.31 -15.26
CA ILE A 341 -1.72 -21.49 -16.04
C ILE A 341 -1.77 -21.22 -17.55
N LEU A 342 -2.78 -20.51 -18.04
CA LEU A 342 -2.89 -20.14 -19.45
C LEU A 342 -1.80 -19.16 -19.89
N ASN A 343 -1.39 -18.23 -19.02
CA ASN A 343 -0.38 -17.21 -19.35
C ASN A 343 1.06 -17.72 -19.18
N PHE A 344 1.32 -18.55 -18.16
CA PHE A 344 2.67 -18.91 -17.73
C PHE A 344 2.99 -20.41 -17.80
N GLY A 345 1.98 -21.25 -18.06
CA GLY A 345 2.12 -22.71 -18.11
C GLY A 345 2.02 -23.40 -16.75
N LYS A 346 1.50 -24.62 -16.75
CA LYS A 346 1.22 -25.41 -15.54
C LYS A 346 2.46 -25.68 -14.69
N ALA A 347 3.59 -26.01 -15.32
CA ALA A 347 4.85 -26.33 -14.62
C ALA A 347 5.39 -25.12 -13.83
N VAL A 348 5.32 -23.93 -14.41
CA VAL A 348 5.72 -22.68 -13.75
C VAL A 348 4.87 -22.45 -12.50
N ILE A 349 3.55 -22.54 -12.62
CA ILE A 349 2.64 -22.32 -11.48
C ILE A 349 2.80 -23.40 -10.40
N ALA A 350 2.93 -24.67 -10.80
CA ALA A 350 3.07 -25.78 -9.87
C ALA A 350 4.37 -25.72 -9.04
N GLY A 351 5.49 -25.31 -9.64
CA GLY A 351 6.78 -25.22 -8.94
C GLY A 351 7.10 -23.84 -8.34
N LEU A 352 6.11 -22.95 -8.21
CA LEU A 352 6.36 -21.56 -7.79
C LEU A 352 6.96 -21.49 -6.37
N LEU A 353 6.39 -22.21 -5.42
CA LEU A 353 6.84 -22.18 -4.02
C LEU A 353 8.26 -22.75 -3.88
N GLU A 354 8.55 -23.83 -4.58
CA GLU A 354 9.84 -24.53 -4.61
C GLU A 354 10.93 -23.63 -5.19
N ARG A 355 10.64 -22.90 -6.28
CA ARG A 355 11.56 -21.88 -6.81
C ARG A 355 11.83 -20.77 -5.79
N CYS A 356 10.79 -20.30 -5.10
CA CYS A 356 10.96 -19.28 -4.08
C CYS A 356 11.80 -19.80 -2.89
N ARG A 357 11.59 -21.04 -2.46
CA ARG A 357 12.40 -21.70 -1.41
C ARG A 357 13.84 -21.93 -1.83
N ALA A 358 14.09 -22.34 -3.07
CA ALA A 358 15.44 -22.51 -3.60
C ALA A 358 16.21 -21.17 -3.63
N ALA A 359 15.57 -20.11 -4.13
CA ALA A 359 16.14 -18.76 -4.10
C ALA A 359 16.39 -18.28 -2.66
N ALA A 360 15.45 -18.57 -1.75
CA ALA A 360 15.57 -18.23 -0.35
C ALA A 360 16.73 -18.96 0.34
N ALA A 361 16.96 -20.24 0.04
CA ALA A 361 18.06 -21.01 0.61
C ALA A 361 19.42 -20.36 0.31
N VAL A 362 19.63 -19.91 -0.93
CA VAL A 362 20.86 -19.19 -1.35
C VAL A 362 21.02 -17.88 -0.58
N ILE A 363 19.95 -17.10 -0.42
CA ILE A 363 19.99 -15.84 0.31
C ILE A 363 20.24 -16.09 1.81
N ARG A 364 19.51 -17.03 2.39
CA ARG A 364 19.61 -17.39 3.81
C ARG A 364 21.00 -17.91 4.16
N ALA A 365 21.67 -18.65 3.28
CA ALA A 365 23.06 -19.08 3.49
C ALA A 365 24.05 -17.91 3.67
N ARG A 366 23.75 -16.73 3.09
CA ARG A 366 24.61 -15.53 3.15
C ARG A 366 24.15 -14.49 4.16
N VAL A 367 22.86 -14.46 4.49
CA VAL A 367 22.25 -13.50 5.41
C VAL A 367 22.12 -14.11 6.80
N ARG A 368 22.96 -13.62 7.72
CA ARG A 368 22.86 -13.95 9.15
C ARG A 368 21.70 -13.17 9.79
N PRO A 369 20.99 -13.74 10.79
CA PRO A 369 19.96 -13.03 11.57
C PRO A 369 20.57 -12.07 12.59
N LEU A 370 21.54 -11.25 12.16
CA LEU A 370 22.29 -10.33 13.00
C LEU A 370 22.24 -8.94 12.38
N VAL A 371 22.00 -7.94 13.23
CA VAL A 371 21.96 -6.53 12.85
C VAL A 371 22.99 -5.80 13.70
N ASP A 372 23.94 -5.12 13.06
CA ASP A 372 24.78 -4.15 13.77
C ASP A 372 23.92 -2.92 14.09
N THR A 373 23.42 -2.88 15.32
CA THR A 373 22.47 -1.83 15.74
C THR A 373 23.10 -0.44 15.76
N ALA A 374 24.42 -0.33 15.95
CA ALA A 374 25.11 0.96 15.94
C ALA A 374 25.18 1.52 14.51
N LEU A 375 25.56 0.67 13.54
CA LEU A 375 25.53 1.05 12.12
C LEU A 375 24.11 1.30 11.63
N ALA A 376 23.14 0.49 12.06
CA ALA A 376 21.73 0.67 11.70
C ALA A 376 21.16 2.01 12.20
N ALA A 377 21.44 2.38 13.45
CA ALA A 377 20.99 3.66 14.03
C ALA A 377 21.55 4.86 13.25
N LEU A 378 22.84 4.80 12.90
CA LEU A 378 23.52 5.82 12.11
C LEU A 378 22.97 5.91 10.68
N ASP A 379 22.81 4.77 10.00
CA ASP A 379 22.24 4.69 8.64
C ASP A 379 20.82 5.28 8.59
N VAL A 380 19.98 4.86 9.54
CA VAL A 380 18.60 5.34 9.67
C VAL A 380 18.56 6.87 9.87
N ALA A 381 19.40 7.41 10.77
CA ALA A 381 19.48 8.85 11.00
C ALA A 381 19.94 9.60 9.74
N ALA A 382 20.99 9.12 9.08
CA ALA A 382 21.54 9.71 7.87
C ALA A 382 20.51 9.71 6.74
N VAL A 383 19.82 8.59 6.50
CA VAL A 383 18.81 8.48 5.44
C VAL A 383 17.60 9.38 5.71
N VAL A 384 17.11 9.44 6.95
CA VAL A 384 15.95 10.28 7.28
C VAL A 384 16.28 11.77 7.17
N TYR A 385 17.46 12.18 7.67
CA TYR A 385 17.98 13.54 7.48
C TYR A 385 18.10 13.85 5.99
N ALA A 386 18.74 12.96 5.23
CA ALA A 386 18.96 13.09 3.78
C ALA A 386 17.67 13.16 2.94
N VAL A 387 16.51 12.80 3.50
CA VAL A 387 15.23 12.90 2.80
C VAL A 387 14.42 14.11 3.27
N ARG A 388 14.49 14.47 4.55
CA ARG A 388 13.55 15.42 5.17
C ARG A 388 14.19 16.68 5.76
N ASN A 389 15.51 16.71 5.98
CA ASN A 389 16.24 17.72 6.76
C ASN A 389 15.75 17.81 8.22
N ALA A 390 14.48 18.18 8.43
CA ALA A 390 13.77 18.10 9.70
C ALA A 390 12.82 16.90 9.76
N PHE A 391 12.89 16.14 10.85
CA PHE A 391 12.13 14.91 11.03
C PHE A 391 11.64 14.73 12.47
N ALA A 392 11.00 13.60 12.74
CA ALA A 392 10.38 13.26 14.01
C ALA A 392 10.48 11.74 14.19
N ARG A 393 10.33 11.23 15.42
CA ARG A 393 10.51 9.80 15.75
C ARG A 393 9.81 8.86 14.78
N ARG A 394 8.57 9.14 14.39
CA ARG A 394 7.81 8.33 13.41
C ARG A 394 8.50 8.10 12.06
N HIS A 395 9.33 9.05 11.59
CA HIS A 395 10.07 8.89 10.33
C HIS A 395 11.27 7.97 10.52
N VAL A 396 11.96 8.13 11.66
CA VAL A 396 13.08 7.28 12.08
C VAL A 396 12.61 5.85 12.30
N LEU A 397 11.48 5.66 12.99
CA LEU A 397 10.87 4.35 13.20
C LEU A 397 10.44 3.68 11.88
N ALA A 398 9.85 4.45 10.96
CA ALA A 398 9.50 3.92 9.64
C ALA A 398 10.74 3.48 8.86
N GLU A 399 11.85 4.21 8.96
CA GLU A 399 13.09 3.87 8.27
C GLU A 399 13.84 2.71 8.96
N ALA A 400 13.85 2.63 10.30
CA ALA A 400 14.37 1.48 11.04
C ALA A 400 13.68 0.18 10.63
N ARG A 401 12.35 0.20 10.47
CA ARG A 401 11.58 -0.96 9.99
C ARG A 401 11.93 -1.35 8.56
N ARG A 402 12.23 -0.38 7.68
CA ARG A 402 12.70 -0.66 6.31
C ARG A 402 14.11 -1.23 6.30
N HIS A 403 15.00 -0.66 7.12
CA HIS A 403 16.36 -1.15 7.29
C HIS A 403 16.34 -2.60 7.75
N LEU A 404 15.53 -2.94 8.77
CA LEU A 404 15.36 -4.34 9.20
C LEU A 404 14.85 -5.24 8.07
N LEU A 405 13.86 -4.79 7.30
CA LEU A 405 13.33 -5.56 6.17
C LEU A 405 14.40 -5.82 5.08
N GLU A 406 15.24 -4.82 4.78
CA GLU A 406 16.33 -4.92 3.81
C GLU A 406 17.51 -5.76 4.34
N THR A 407 17.88 -5.63 5.62
CA THR A 407 19.03 -6.32 6.21
C THR A 407 18.74 -7.78 6.52
N LEU A 408 17.58 -8.08 7.10
CA LEU A 408 17.23 -9.43 7.54
C LEU A 408 16.63 -10.30 6.45
N ARG A 409 16.21 -9.71 5.32
CA ARG A 409 15.64 -10.41 4.15
C ARG A 409 14.52 -11.40 4.51
N GLY A 410 13.69 -11.05 5.50
CA GLY A 410 12.58 -11.88 5.98
C GLY A 410 12.89 -12.78 7.18
N ARG A 411 14.11 -12.72 7.76
CA ARG A 411 14.42 -13.43 9.00
C ARG A 411 13.82 -12.76 10.24
N ALA A 412 13.54 -13.58 11.25
CA ALA A 412 13.10 -13.20 12.58
C ALA A 412 14.11 -12.28 13.26
N TYR A 413 13.58 -11.46 14.16
CA TYR A 413 14.35 -10.51 14.94
C TYR A 413 13.73 -10.33 16.33
N PRO A 414 14.52 -9.90 17.33
CA PRO A 414 14.00 -9.64 18.67
C PRO A 414 12.89 -8.57 18.67
N PRO A 415 11.79 -8.76 19.41
CA PRO A 415 10.78 -7.73 19.60
C PRO A 415 11.38 -6.42 20.12
N GLY A 416 10.92 -5.29 19.57
CA GLY A 416 11.38 -3.95 19.98
C GLY A 416 12.69 -3.48 19.34
N LEU A 417 13.35 -4.29 18.50
CA LEU A 417 14.58 -3.90 17.81
C LEU A 417 14.41 -2.65 16.94
N ASP A 418 13.25 -2.47 16.29
CA ASP A 418 12.93 -1.30 15.49
C ASP A 418 12.84 -0.03 16.33
N ASP A 419 12.17 -0.09 17.48
CA ASP A 419 12.11 1.02 18.44
C ASP A 419 13.49 1.33 19.02
N TYR A 420 14.27 0.31 19.40
CA TYR A 420 15.64 0.49 19.88
C TYR A 420 16.53 1.20 18.85
N ILE A 421 16.54 0.76 17.60
CA ILE A 421 17.31 1.41 16.52
C ILE A 421 16.85 2.86 16.34
N ALA A 422 15.53 3.11 16.36
CA ALA A 422 15.00 4.46 16.21
C ALA A 422 15.41 5.38 17.37
N ASP A 423 15.38 4.89 18.60
CA ASP A 423 15.76 5.67 19.78
C ASP A 423 17.27 5.93 19.81
N GLN A 424 18.10 4.95 19.42
CA GLN A 424 19.55 5.17 19.27
C GLN A 424 19.88 6.17 18.17
N ALA A 425 19.17 6.14 17.04
CA ALA A 425 19.33 7.09 15.94
C ALA A 425 19.02 8.53 16.40
N LEU A 426 17.98 8.71 17.21
CA LEU A 426 17.62 10.01 17.78
C LEU A 426 18.61 10.47 18.86
N ALA A 427 19.00 9.58 19.76
CA ALA A 427 19.83 9.93 20.91
C ALA A 427 21.30 10.20 20.53
N ARG A 428 21.86 9.44 19.59
CA ARG A 428 23.30 9.50 19.26
C ARG A 428 23.63 10.27 17.99
N HIS A 429 22.68 10.39 17.07
CA HIS A 429 22.95 10.86 15.71
C HIS A 429 22.00 11.98 15.25
N SER A 430 21.18 12.51 16.15
CA SER A 430 20.24 13.59 15.84
C SER A 430 20.35 14.72 16.87
N ARG A 431 19.99 15.94 16.47
CA ARG A 431 19.86 17.11 17.32
C ARG A 431 18.39 17.50 17.41
N ARG A 432 17.89 17.72 18.63
CA ARG A 432 16.51 18.16 18.86
C ARG A 432 16.37 19.65 18.51
N LEU A 433 15.41 19.98 17.65
CA LEU A 433 15.08 21.37 17.28
C LEU A 433 13.96 21.96 18.15
N THR A 434 13.06 21.13 18.67
CA THR A 434 11.96 21.62 19.51
C THR A 434 12.46 21.98 20.90
N VAL A 435 12.51 23.27 21.20
CA VAL A 435 12.86 23.81 22.52
C VAL A 435 11.60 23.87 23.41
N PRO A 436 11.56 23.17 24.55
CA PRO A 436 10.49 23.37 25.54
C PRO A 436 10.54 24.79 26.09
N GLN A 437 9.39 25.48 26.14
CA GLN A 437 9.31 26.78 26.78
C GLN A 437 8.96 26.62 28.27
N PRO A 438 9.65 27.32 29.19
CA PRO A 438 9.28 27.35 30.60
C PRO A 438 7.81 27.75 30.79
N GLY A 439 7.09 27.08 31.70
CA GLY A 439 5.66 27.33 31.93
C GLY A 439 4.70 26.68 30.92
N HIS A 440 5.20 26.10 29.82
CA HIS A 440 4.38 25.34 28.87
C HIS A 440 4.54 23.82 29.07
N ARG A 441 3.47 23.07 28.79
CA ARG A 441 3.51 21.59 28.80
C ARG A 441 4.57 21.11 27.81
N ALA A 442 5.41 20.18 28.25
CA ALA A 442 6.40 19.56 27.37
C ALA A 442 5.71 18.94 26.14
N PRO A 443 6.26 19.15 24.92
CA PRO A 443 5.66 18.60 23.71
C PRO A 443 5.69 17.07 23.77
N ALA A 444 4.60 16.44 23.34
CA ALA A 444 4.54 14.98 23.19
C ALA A 444 5.66 14.48 22.26
N PRO A 445 6.19 13.26 22.46
CA PRO A 445 7.35 12.75 21.69
C PRO A 445 7.19 12.82 20.17
N ASP A 446 5.96 12.66 19.65
CA ASP A 446 5.64 12.72 18.22
C ASP A 446 5.57 14.15 17.65
N LEU A 447 5.50 15.16 18.54
CA LEU A 447 5.57 16.58 18.22
C LEU A 447 7.00 17.14 18.32
N ILE A 448 7.94 16.35 18.86
CA ILE A 448 9.36 16.72 18.87
C ILE A 448 9.93 16.60 17.45
N THR A 449 10.55 17.68 17.01
CA THR A 449 11.26 17.77 15.74
C THR A 449 12.76 17.66 15.98
N TYR A 450 13.43 16.92 15.11
CA TYR A 450 14.86 16.65 15.10
C TYR A 450 15.46 17.03 13.76
N THR A 451 16.77 17.29 13.75
CA THR A 451 17.63 17.37 12.58
C THR A 451 18.86 16.49 12.82
N ALA A 452 19.77 16.39 11.86
CA ALA A 452 21.07 15.77 12.05
C ALA A 452 22.14 16.57 11.29
N ASP A 453 23.39 16.15 11.44
CA ASP A 453 24.55 16.82 10.85
C ASP A 453 25.34 15.77 10.07
N PHE A 454 24.87 15.50 8.84
CA PHE A 454 25.50 14.53 7.94
C PHE A 454 25.92 15.22 6.65
N PRO A 455 27.05 14.80 6.04
CA PRO A 455 27.45 15.29 4.74
C PRO A 455 26.35 15.03 3.72
N TRP A 456 25.94 16.08 3.00
CA TRP A 456 24.95 15.96 1.95
C TRP A 456 25.63 15.96 0.58
N PRO A 457 25.59 14.84 -0.18
CA PRO A 457 26.22 14.80 -1.47
C PRO A 457 25.52 15.76 -2.43
N ALA A 458 26.32 16.47 -3.25
CA ALA A 458 25.81 17.33 -4.29
C ALA A 458 24.87 16.55 -5.24
N ARG A 459 23.98 17.26 -5.92
CA ARG A 459 23.17 16.62 -6.96
C ARG A 459 24.08 16.19 -8.10
N TRP A 460 23.97 14.92 -8.52
CA TRP A 460 24.55 14.43 -9.76
C TRP A 460 23.42 14.03 -10.72
N PHE A 461 23.78 13.83 -11.99
CA PHE A 461 22.85 13.39 -13.04
C PHE A 461 23.10 11.93 -13.37
N ILE A 462 22.01 11.18 -13.55
CA ILE A 462 21.98 9.77 -13.92
C ILE A 462 21.47 9.71 -15.35
N ALA A 463 22.20 9.02 -16.24
CA ALA A 463 21.77 8.80 -17.61
C ALA A 463 20.44 8.02 -17.61
N GLY A 464 19.42 8.56 -18.29
CA GLY A 464 18.15 7.87 -18.49
C GLY A 464 18.28 6.79 -19.56
N THR A 465 17.44 5.75 -19.47
CA THR A 465 17.32 4.71 -20.50
C THR A 465 16.73 5.24 -21.80
N ASP A 466 16.08 6.41 -21.75
CA ASP A 466 15.54 7.19 -22.87
C ASP A 466 16.54 8.25 -23.38
N GLY A 467 17.79 8.24 -22.90
CA GLY A 467 18.83 9.20 -23.25
C GLY A 467 18.71 10.57 -22.55
N LYS A 468 17.66 10.81 -21.75
CA LYS A 468 17.48 12.07 -21.02
C LYS A 468 18.07 11.96 -19.62
N PRO A 469 19.04 12.80 -19.23
CA PRO A 469 19.62 12.74 -17.89
C PRO A 469 18.58 13.16 -16.84
N ARG A 470 18.41 12.36 -15.79
CA ARG A 470 17.61 12.72 -14.61
C ARG A 470 18.52 13.09 -13.44
N SER A 471 18.11 14.05 -12.63
CA SER A 471 18.83 14.35 -11.38
C SER A 471 18.61 13.21 -10.36
N ALA A 472 19.66 12.88 -9.61
CA ALA A 472 19.57 11.94 -8.50
C ALA A 472 18.54 12.41 -7.46
N THR A 473 17.63 11.51 -7.08
CA THR A 473 16.58 11.75 -6.10
C THR A 473 17.16 11.96 -4.70
N ARG A 474 16.35 12.48 -3.77
CA ARG A 474 16.77 12.62 -2.36
C ARG A 474 17.16 11.29 -1.74
N TYR A 475 16.45 10.21 -2.07
CA TYR A 475 16.74 8.90 -1.52
C TYR A 475 18.03 8.29 -2.07
N GLU A 476 18.31 8.42 -3.38
CA GLU A 476 19.57 7.94 -3.95
C GLU A 476 20.77 8.65 -3.34
N ARG A 477 20.68 9.98 -3.19
CA ARG A 477 21.68 10.79 -2.49
C ARG A 477 21.89 10.33 -1.04
N ALA A 478 20.79 10.07 -0.33
CA ALA A 478 20.81 9.54 1.03
C ALA A 478 21.56 8.21 1.12
N LYS A 479 21.30 7.30 0.18
CA LYS A 479 21.91 5.96 0.17
C LYS A 479 23.42 6.03 -0.10
N VAL A 480 23.86 6.87 -1.04
CA VAL A 480 25.29 7.08 -1.31
C VAL A 480 26.00 7.67 -0.10
N ALA A 481 25.43 8.70 0.52
CA ALA A 481 25.99 9.32 1.73
C ALA A 481 26.14 8.31 2.87
N SER A 482 25.10 7.51 3.10
CA SER A 482 25.12 6.47 4.13
C SER A 482 26.17 5.40 3.84
N LEU A 483 26.24 4.90 2.60
CA LEU A 483 27.23 3.88 2.23
C LEU A 483 28.67 4.37 2.42
N ALA A 484 28.96 5.62 2.03
CA ALA A 484 30.27 6.22 2.24
C ALA A 484 30.63 6.27 3.74
N LEU A 485 29.68 6.69 4.58
CA LEU A 485 29.86 6.76 6.03
C LEU A 485 30.04 5.37 6.67
N GLN A 486 29.24 4.39 6.25
CA GLN A 486 29.38 3.01 6.72
C GLN A 486 30.75 2.43 6.36
N ASN A 487 31.22 2.68 5.14
CA ASN A 487 32.53 2.19 4.68
C ASN A 487 33.67 2.84 5.47
N ALA A 488 33.58 4.14 5.77
CA ALA A 488 34.55 4.82 6.63
C ALA A 488 34.60 4.22 8.04
N ILE A 489 33.43 3.93 8.64
CA ILE A 489 33.37 3.30 9.97
C ILE A 489 33.92 1.88 9.95
N ARG A 490 33.58 1.09 8.92
CA ARG A 490 34.12 -0.27 8.76
C ARG A 490 35.64 -0.22 8.62
N ALA A 491 36.16 0.66 7.77
CA ALA A 491 37.60 0.85 7.59
C ALA A 491 38.30 1.23 8.90
N ALA A 492 37.71 2.15 9.68
CA ALA A 492 38.25 2.53 10.99
C ALA A 492 38.23 1.39 12.02
N ARG A 493 37.22 0.50 11.97
CA ARG A 493 37.12 -0.68 12.84
C ARG A 493 38.09 -1.80 12.45
N THR A 494 38.48 -1.87 11.18
CA THR A 494 39.44 -2.86 10.67
C THR A 494 40.87 -2.35 10.62
N ALA A 495 41.10 -1.05 10.89
CA ALA A 495 42.44 -0.49 10.91
C ALA A 495 43.25 -1.13 12.05
N PRO A 496 44.47 -1.64 11.79
CA PRO A 496 45.34 -2.12 12.84
C PRO A 496 45.61 -0.98 13.84
N PRO A 497 45.79 -1.29 15.15
CA PRO A 497 46.18 -0.27 16.11
C PRO A 497 47.46 0.43 15.62
N PRO A 498 47.61 1.74 15.86
CA PRO A 498 48.81 2.46 15.44
C PRO A 498 50.04 1.75 16.03
N VAL A 499 50.97 1.40 15.15
CA VAL A 499 52.26 0.81 15.53
C VAL A 499 52.95 1.83 16.44
N ARG A 500 53.16 1.45 17.71
CA ARG A 500 54.09 2.16 18.58
C ARG A 500 55.48 1.83 18.08
N ASP A 501 56.15 2.79 17.45
CA ASP A 501 57.55 2.65 17.05
C ASP A 501 58.43 2.41 18.28
N GLY A 502 59.10 1.26 18.30
CA GLY A 502 60.01 0.81 19.35
C GLY A 502 60.53 -0.61 19.08
N ALA A 503 61.57 -0.71 18.25
CA ALA A 503 62.30 -1.92 17.85
C ALA A 503 63.17 -2.53 18.99
N PRO A 504 63.94 -3.64 18.78
CA PRO A 504 63.69 -4.88 18.04
C PRO A 504 64.05 -6.19 18.82
N ALA A 505 63.67 -7.32 18.20
CA ALA A 505 64.32 -8.66 18.21
C ALA A 505 64.36 -9.54 19.49
N ALA A 506 63.75 -10.73 19.36
CA ALA A 506 64.22 -12.02 19.92
C ALA A 506 63.45 -13.18 19.24
N THR A 507 64.03 -13.84 18.23
CA THR A 507 64.56 -15.23 18.28
C THR A 507 63.52 -16.35 18.42
N THR A 508 63.27 -17.06 17.32
CA THR A 508 62.86 -18.49 17.28
C THR A 508 64.13 -19.35 17.29
N PRO A 509 64.22 -20.55 17.92
CA PRO A 509 63.64 -21.81 17.39
C PRO A 509 63.37 -22.89 18.50
N PRO A 510 63.16 -24.20 18.22
CA PRO A 510 62.80 -24.91 16.99
C PRO A 510 61.51 -25.78 17.11
N ALA A 511 61.07 -26.30 15.95
CA ALA A 511 60.16 -27.42 15.83
C ALA A 511 60.91 -28.76 15.95
N HIS A 512 60.27 -29.77 16.54
CA HIS A 512 60.66 -31.18 16.38
C HIS A 512 59.64 -31.90 15.49
N THR A 513 60.22 -32.54 14.49
CA THR A 513 59.69 -33.47 13.50
C THR A 513 59.54 -34.88 14.06
N ASP A 514 58.48 -35.59 13.66
CA ASP A 514 58.52 -36.94 13.08
C ASP A 514 57.09 -37.20 12.55
N ASP A 515 56.78 -37.11 11.25
CA ASP A 515 57.28 -37.84 10.08
C ASP A 515 56.83 -39.30 10.00
N ARG A 516 56.54 -39.68 8.75
CA ARG A 516 56.39 -41.02 8.18
C ARG A 516 55.04 -41.70 8.32
N HIS A 517 54.44 -42.26 7.26
CA HIS A 517 54.76 -42.47 5.84
C HIS A 517 53.51 -43.25 5.32
N HIS A 518 53.12 -43.41 4.05
CA HIS A 518 53.73 -43.29 2.74
C HIS A 518 52.56 -43.41 1.72
N HIS A 519 52.54 -42.59 0.66
CA HIS A 519 52.82 -42.97 -0.74
C HIS A 519 51.78 -43.93 -1.37
N ASP A 520 51.33 -43.77 -2.61
CA ASP A 520 51.75 -42.88 -3.71
C ASP A 520 50.69 -42.99 -4.82
N ASP A 521 50.33 -41.90 -5.51
CA ASP A 521 50.87 -41.49 -6.84
C ASP A 521 50.50 -42.49 -7.96
N ARG A 522 50.15 -42.10 -9.19
CA ARG A 522 50.12 -40.80 -9.88
C ARG A 522 49.51 -41.00 -11.27
N ALA A 523 49.01 -39.89 -11.83
CA ALA A 523 49.22 -39.37 -13.19
C ALA A 523 48.79 -40.23 -14.41
N ALA A 524 48.45 -39.71 -15.58
CA ALA A 524 48.14 -38.38 -16.11
C ALA A 524 47.77 -38.56 -17.61
N ALA A 525 47.25 -37.48 -18.21
CA ALA A 525 47.34 -37.13 -19.64
C ALA A 525 46.38 -37.81 -20.66
N GLY A 526 45.33 -37.05 -21.04
CA GLY A 526 45.23 -36.35 -22.33
C GLY A 526 44.75 -37.09 -23.62
N PRO A 527 44.03 -36.39 -24.55
CA PRO A 527 43.09 -36.90 -25.60
C PRO A 527 43.73 -36.88 -27.03
N PRO A 528 43.08 -36.94 -28.26
CA PRO A 528 41.69 -36.58 -28.70
C PRO A 528 41.07 -37.29 -29.97
N HIS A 529 39.94 -36.71 -30.50
CA HIS A 529 39.25 -36.86 -31.84
C HIS A 529 38.08 -37.89 -31.95
N ALA A 530 36.97 -37.78 -32.72
CA ALA A 530 36.34 -36.79 -33.64
C ALA A 530 34.93 -37.32 -34.13
N VAL A 531 33.96 -36.40 -34.31
CA VAL A 531 32.72 -36.25 -35.17
C VAL A 531 31.83 -37.46 -35.61
N ASP A 532 30.49 -37.42 -35.39
CA ASP A 532 29.41 -37.15 -36.40
C ASP A 532 27.94 -37.32 -35.92
N HIS A 533 27.03 -36.52 -36.50
CA HIS A 533 25.56 -36.48 -36.29
C HIS A 533 24.78 -37.26 -37.38
N PRO A 534 23.53 -37.70 -37.12
CA PRO A 534 22.40 -37.22 -37.95
C PRO A 534 21.02 -37.02 -37.23
N ASP A 535 20.31 -35.95 -37.63
CA ASP A 535 18.84 -35.66 -37.79
C ASP A 535 17.80 -36.07 -36.70
N ARG A 536 16.96 -35.19 -36.08
CA ARG A 536 15.80 -34.33 -36.55
C ARG A 536 14.79 -35.09 -37.42
N ASP A 537 13.45 -35.00 -37.31
CA ASP A 537 12.48 -33.96 -36.89
C ASP A 537 11.11 -34.67 -36.60
N ALA A 538 10.14 -34.08 -35.90
CA ALA A 538 9.07 -33.31 -36.58
C ALA A 538 8.33 -32.32 -35.65
N VAL A 539 8.39 -31.05 -36.05
CA VAL A 539 7.67 -29.89 -35.48
C VAL A 539 6.49 -29.55 -36.39
N LEU A 540 5.30 -29.34 -35.81
CA LEU A 540 4.11 -28.90 -36.54
C LEU A 540 4.33 -27.53 -37.20
N THR A 541 3.88 -27.40 -38.46
CA THR A 541 4.06 -26.18 -39.24
C THR A 541 3.23 -25.01 -38.68
N PRO A 542 3.66 -23.76 -38.91
CA PRO A 542 2.93 -22.56 -38.45
C PRO A 542 1.47 -22.50 -38.92
N VAL A 543 1.19 -22.99 -40.13
CA VAL A 543 -0.17 -23.03 -40.70
C VAL A 543 -1.05 -24.07 -39.99
N GLN A 544 -0.52 -25.24 -39.63
CA GLN A 544 -1.24 -26.26 -38.86
C GLN A 544 -1.52 -25.82 -37.42
N ARG A 545 -0.61 -25.04 -36.81
CA ARG A 545 -0.86 -24.36 -35.54
C ARG A 545 -1.95 -23.29 -35.66
N ALA A 546 -1.95 -22.52 -36.73
CA ALA A 546 -2.97 -21.50 -36.98
C ALA A 546 -4.37 -22.09 -37.21
N VAL A 547 -4.47 -23.22 -37.92
CA VAL A 547 -5.76 -23.91 -38.18
C VAL A 547 -6.32 -24.57 -36.91
N ALA A 548 -5.48 -25.13 -36.04
CA ALA A 548 -5.92 -25.67 -34.74
C ALA A 548 -6.35 -24.56 -33.76
N VAL A 549 -5.73 -23.38 -33.84
CA VAL A 549 -6.11 -22.18 -33.07
C VAL A 549 -7.41 -21.57 -33.60
N HIS A 550 -7.64 -21.58 -34.92
CA HIS A 550 -8.83 -21.01 -35.55
C HIS A 550 -10.10 -21.87 -35.33
N ALA A 551 -10.00 -23.21 -35.41
CA ALA A 551 -11.10 -24.13 -35.10
C ALA A 551 -11.50 -24.10 -33.61
N HIS A 552 -10.57 -23.75 -32.72
CA HIS A 552 -10.81 -23.61 -31.27
C HIS A 552 -11.37 -22.23 -30.87
N GLN A 553 -11.18 -21.20 -31.71
CA GLN A 553 -11.67 -19.83 -31.50
C GLN A 553 -13.12 -19.61 -31.96
N GLN A 554 -13.64 -20.40 -32.93
CA GLN A 554 -14.97 -20.21 -33.51
C GLN A 554 -16.14 -20.84 -32.70
N ALA A 555 -15.87 -21.64 -31.65
CA ALA A 555 -16.94 -22.27 -30.84
C ALA A 555 -17.32 -21.49 -29.56
N ALA A 556 -16.76 -20.29 -29.34
CA ALA A 556 -17.05 -19.50 -28.15
C ALA A 556 -17.14 -18.01 -28.53
N MET A 557 -18.32 -17.44 -28.84
CA MET A 557 -19.44 -17.15 -27.90
C MET A 557 -20.28 -15.95 -28.43
N PRO A 558 -21.38 -15.44 -27.81
CA PRO A 558 -22.51 -16.01 -27.03
C PRO A 558 -23.92 -15.54 -27.51
N GLN A 559 -24.98 -16.12 -26.94
CA GLN A 559 -26.23 -15.39 -26.73
C GLN A 559 -26.80 -15.76 -25.34
N GLU A 560 -26.93 -14.75 -24.49
CA GLU A 560 -27.86 -14.58 -23.36
C GLU A 560 -28.13 -15.70 -22.32
N TYR A 561 -27.97 -15.28 -21.06
CA TYR A 561 -28.46 -15.86 -19.80
C TYR A 561 -29.66 -16.82 -19.84
N ALA A 562 -29.58 -17.89 -19.04
CA ALA A 562 -30.64 -18.63 -18.33
C ALA A 562 -30.26 -20.13 -18.34
N GLU A 563 -30.36 -21.00 -17.35
CA GLU A 563 -30.91 -21.09 -16.00
C GLU A 563 -30.33 -22.42 -15.44
N GLY A 564 -30.06 -22.56 -14.13
CA GLY A 564 -29.84 -23.89 -13.53
C GLY A 564 -28.48 -24.16 -12.84
N ARG A 565 -28.55 -24.08 -11.51
CA ARG A 565 -27.69 -24.58 -10.40
C ARG A 565 -26.64 -25.68 -10.68
N THR A 566 -25.42 -25.53 -10.13
CA THR A 566 -24.79 -26.42 -9.09
C THR A 566 -23.69 -25.64 -8.32
N THR A 567 -23.48 -25.92 -7.01
CA THR A 567 -22.62 -25.17 -6.06
C THR A 567 -21.32 -25.88 -5.64
N ASP A 568 -20.84 -26.88 -6.38
CA ASP A 568 -19.63 -27.67 -6.03
C ASP A 568 -18.34 -27.17 -6.75
N PRO A 569 -17.26 -26.80 -6.02
CA PRO A 569 -15.99 -26.32 -6.58
C PRO A 569 -15.13 -27.37 -7.31
N ALA A 570 -15.21 -28.66 -6.94
CA ALA A 570 -14.38 -29.72 -7.53
C ALA A 570 -14.80 -30.04 -8.98
N THR A 571 -16.09 -29.89 -9.29
CA THR A 571 -16.66 -29.98 -10.63
C THR A 571 -16.53 -28.69 -11.45
N TRP A 572 -16.08 -27.58 -10.85
CA TRP A 572 -15.93 -26.29 -11.52
C TRP A 572 -14.67 -26.18 -12.39
N THR A 573 -13.63 -26.96 -12.07
CA THR A 573 -12.31 -26.93 -12.72
C THR A 573 -12.11 -28.03 -13.78
N THR A 574 -13.08 -28.94 -13.90
CA THR A 574 -13.02 -30.11 -14.80
C THR A 574 -14.05 -30.04 -15.93
N ALA A 575 -15.06 -29.16 -15.81
CA ALA A 575 -16.08 -28.95 -16.83
C ALA A 575 -15.62 -27.95 -17.91
N PRO A 576 -15.49 -28.38 -19.18
CA PRO A 576 -14.98 -27.53 -20.27
C PRO A 576 -15.76 -26.21 -20.43
N GLU A 577 -17.07 -26.23 -20.20
CA GLU A 577 -17.97 -25.06 -20.33
C GLU A 577 -17.69 -23.96 -19.30
N ARG A 578 -17.28 -24.34 -18.08
CA ARG A 578 -16.97 -23.40 -16.99
C ARG A 578 -15.58 -22.76 -17.16
N LEU A 579 -14.63 -23.51 -17.72
CA LEU A 579 -13.31 -22.99 -18.12
C LEU A 579 -13.40 -22.05 -19.34
N ALA A 580 -14.34 -22.31 -20.26
CA ALA A 580 -14.62 -21.42 -21.39
C ALA A 580 -15.24 -20.07 -20.95
N ALA A 581 -16.16 -20.08 -19.97
CA ALA A 581 -16.71 -18.86 -19.38
C ALA A 581 -15.63 -17.97 -18.72
N LEU A 582 -14.59 -18.62 -18.21
CA LEU A 582 -13.46 -18.00 -17.54
C LEU A 582 -12.46 -17.33 -18.49
N ALA A 583 -12.09 -18.03 -19.57
CA ALA A 583 -11.21 -17.53 -20.62
C ALA A 583 -11.79 -16.27 -21.29
N LYS A 584 -13.12 -16.20 -21.34
CA LYS A 584 -13.84 -15.08 -21.91
C LYS A 584 -13.83 -13.80 -21.06
N LEU A 585 -13.86 -13.94 -19.74
CA LEU A 585 -13.65 -12.84 -18.79
C LEU A 585 -12.23 -12.26 -18.92
N THR A 586 -11.25 -13.15 -19.08
CA THR A 586 -9.86 -12.78 -19.36
C THR A 586 -9.74 -12.07 -20.72
N ALA A 587 -10.35 -12.59 -21.79
CA ALA A 587 -10.32 -11.98 -23.12
C ALA A 587 -11.01 -10.60 -23.20
N ALA A 588 -12.13 -10.40 -22.51
CA ALA A 588 -12.79 -9.07 -22.42
C ALA A 588 -11.94 -8.06 -21.64
N THR A 589 -11.16 -8.54 -20.68
CA THR A 589 -10.19 -7.73 -19.93
C THR A 589 -9.00 -7.35 -20.81
N GLU A 590 -8.51 -8.27 -21.66
CA GLU A 590 -7.45 -8.02 -22.65
C GLU A 590 -7.91 -7.14 -23.82
N ALA A 591 -9.15 -7.27 -24.29
CA ALA A 591 -9.72 -6.40 -25.32
C ALA A 591 -9.85 -4.95 -24.84
N ARG A 592 -10.19 -4.73 -23.57
CA ARG A 592 -10.12 -3.41 -22.92
C ARG A 592 -8.70 -2.86 -22.76
N LYS A 593 -7.66 -3.70 -22.82
CA LYS A 593 -6.25 -3.22 -22.86
C LYS A 593 -5.86 -2.75 -24.25
N ARG A 594 -6.41 -3.35 -25.31
CA ARG A 594 -6.07 -3.02 -26.72
C ARG A 594 -6.78 -1.79 -27.28
N SER A 595 -7.78 -1.24 -26.59
CA SER A 595 -8.53 -0.05 -27.03
C SER A 595 -7.99 1.29 -26.47
N LEU A 596 -6.75 1.31 -25.94
CA LEU A 596 -5.99 2.52 -25.65
C LEU A 596 -5.16 2.85 -26.91
N PRO A 597 -5.37 4.00 -27.59
CA PRO A 597 -4.78 4.22 -28.91
C PRO A 597 -3.27 4.50 -28.87
N GLU A 598 -2.61 3.99 -29.92
CA GLU A 598 -1.20 4.12 -30.30
C GLU A 598 -0.77 5.60 -30.48
N ALA A 599 0.09 6.09 -29.58
CA ALA A 599 0.72 7.42 -29.67
C ALA A 599 2.12 7.40 -30.33
N ASP A 600 2.40 6.40 -31.17
CA ASP A 600 3.76 6.18 -31.73
C ASP A 600 3.84 6.16 -33.27
N ALA A 601 2.73 6.26 -34.00
CA ALA A 601 2.77 6.36 -35.46
C ALA A 601 3.06 7.79 -35.99
N GLY A 602 2.88 8.84 -35.16
CA GLY A 602 3.15 10.24 -35.54
C GLY A 602 4.59 10.72 -35.33
N ARG A 603 5.45 9.93 -34.65
CA ARG A 603 6.80 10.37 -34.25
C ARG A 603 7.88 10.16 -35.32
N ARG A 604 7.60 9.44 -36.41
CA ARG A 604 8.58 9.17 -37.48
C ARG A 604 8.54 10.16 -38.66
N ALA A 605 7.55 11.04 -38.75
CA ALA A 605 7.43 12.01 -39.85
C ALA A 605 7.98 13.42 -39.54
N LEU A 606 8.55 13.63 -38.35
CA LEU A 606 9.12 14.93 -37.92
C LEU A 606 10.66 14.91 -37.77
N ALA A 607 11.31 13.80 -38.17
CA ALA A 607 12.75 13.65 -38.09
C ALA A 607 13.48 13.97 -39.41
N ASP A 608 12.79 13.98 -40.55
CA ASP A 608 13.35 14.33 -41.85
C ASP A 608 12.74 15.66 -42.31
N GLY A 609 13.54 16.71 -42.27
CA GLY A 609 13.11 18.08 -42.46
C GLY A 609 12.74 18.43 -43.89
N GLU A 610 11.63 19.15 -44.04
CA GLU A 610 11.46 20.24 -45.01
C GLU A 610 10.26 21.11 -44.55
N LEU A 611 10.51 22.39 -44.29
CA LEU A 611 9.50 23.39 -43.94
C LEU A 611 8.82 23.91 -45.23
N PRO A 612 7.49 23.97 -45.32
CA PRO A 612 6.81 24.92 -46.19
C PRO A 612 6.35 26.15 -45.40
N GLY A 613 6.56 27.34 -45.99
CA GLY A 613 6.22 28.65 -45.43
C GLY A 613 4.71 28.95 -45.32
N PRO A 614 4.35 30.15 -44.82
CA PRO A 614 3.00 30.44 -44.32
C PRO A 614 2.03 30.79 -45.45
N ALA A 615 0.77 30.39 -45.31
CA ALA A 615 -0.34 30.90 -46.12
C ALA A 615 -1.58 31.16 -45.26
N ALA A 616 -2.36 32.14 -45.70
CA ALA A 616 -3.26 32.99 -44.94
C ALA A 616 -4.61 32.39 -44.52
N GLU A 617 -5.15 33.01 -43.45
CA GLU A 617 -6.55 33.23 -43.05
C GLU A 617 -7.69 32.36 -43.60
N GLN A 618 -8.52 31.87 -42.66
CA GLN A 618 -9.97 32.10 -42.65
C GLN A 618 -10.57 31.79 -41.26
N ARG A 619 -11.18 32.81 -40.63
CA ARG A 619 -11.99 32.69 -39.40
C ARG A 619 -13.44 32.29 -39.75
N PRO A 620 -14.10 31.52 -38.87
CA PRO A 620 -15.52 31.78 -38.58
C PRO A 620 -15.84 31.97 -37.09
N ALA A 621 -16.99 32.60 -36.87
CA ALA A 621 -17.46 33.40 -35.73
C ALA A 621 -17.92 32.67 -34.45
N PRO A 622 -18.11 33.38 -33.31
CA PRO A 622 -18.46 32.77 -32.03
C PRO A 622 -19.97 32.65 -31.81
N ARG A 623 -20.43 31.58 -31.15
CA ARG A 623 -21.80 31.49 -30.60
C ARG A 623 -21.83 31.10 -29.12
N ARG A 624 -22.24 32.11 -28.33
CA ARG A 624 -23.11 32.16 -27.14
C ARG A 624 -23.04 31.02 -26.11
N ARG A 625 -22.56 31.40 -24.91
CA ARG A 625 -22.97 30.81 -23.63
C ARG A 625 -24.39 31.27 -23.27
N GLN A 626 -25.25 30.35 -22.86
CA GLN A 626 -26.49 30.64 -22.14
C GLN A 626 -26.28 30.26 -20.68
N GLU A 627 -26.48 31.25 -19.82
CA GLU A 627 -26.62 31.15 -18.37
C GLU A 627 -28.04 30.69 -18.04
N HIS A 628 -28.21 29.92 -16.97
CA HIS A 628 -29.51 29.70 -16.34
C HIS A 628 -29.47 30.14 -14.88
N GLU A 629 -30.51 30.90 -14.56
CA GLU A 629 -30.74 31.76 -13.41
C GLU A 629 -31.14 31.00 -12.13
N HIS A 630 -30.87 31.61 -10.99
CA HIS A 630 -31.58 31.36 -9.72
C HIS A 630 -32.63 32.46 -9.49
N PRO A 631 -33.81 32.14 -8.92
CA PRO A 631 -34.89 33.10 -8.77
C PRO A 631 -34.70 34.04 -7.57
N GLN A 632 -35.08 35.29 -7.77
CA GLN A 632 -35.09 36.40 -6.83
C GLN A 632 -36.22 36.28 -5.79
N GLN A 633 -35.97 36.81 -4.58
CA GLN A 633 -36.99 37.42 -3.72
C GLN A 633 -36.56 38.88 -3.41
N PRO A 634 -37.52 39.81 -3.18
CA PRO A 634 -37.30 41.22 -3.45
C PRO A 634 -36.89 42.05 -2.21
N GLY A 635 -35.94 42.95 -2.46
CA GLY A 635 -35.97 44.38 -2.11
C GLY A 635 -36.23 44.83 -0.67
N HIS A 636 -35.20 45.40 -0.04
CA HIS A 636 -35.36 46.63 0.74
C HIS A 636 -34.17 47.58 0.55
N ASP A 637 -34.50 48.66 -0.14
CA ASP A 637 -34.05 50.05 -0.12
C ASP A 637 -32.64 50.51 0.29
N HIS A 638 -32.18 51.48 -0.49
CA HIS A 638 -30.95 52.23 -0.33
C HIS A 638 -31.08 53.35 0.71
N GLY A 639 -30.01 53.56 1.47
CA GLY A 639 -29.72 54.82 2.15
C GLY A 639 -28.25 55.19 1.94
N GLN A 640 -27.97 55.99 0.91
CA GLN A 640 -26.70 56.67 0.68
C GLN A 640 -26.48 57.77 1.75
N ASN A 641 -25.25 57.95 2.24
CA ASN A 641 -24.51 59.21 2.05
C ASN A 641 -23.11 59.20 2.71
N GLN A 642 -22.12 59.65 1.92
CA GLN A 642 -20.98 60.55 2.22
C GLN A 642 -20.15 60.28 3.51
N GLY A 643 -18.81 60.24 3.52
CA GLY A 643 -17.76 60.78 2.65
C GLY A 643 -16.57 61.21 3.54
N ARG A 644 -15.36 61.28 2.96
CA ARG A 644 -14.04 61.71 3.53
C ARG A 644 -13.31 60.62 4.33
N GLY A 645 -12.13 60.14 3.92
CA GLY A 645 -10.83 60.84 3.81
C GLY A 645 -10.06 60.57 5.12
N VAL A 646 -8.80 60.16 5.22
CA VAL A 646 -7.56 60.39 4.48
C VAL A 646 -6.55 59.31 4.95
N GLN A 647 -5.66 58.88 4.05
CA GLN A 647 -4.52 57.96 4.27
C GLN A 647 -3.32 58.65 4.96
N PRO A 648 -2.21 57.97 5.36
CA PRO A 648 -1.71 56.64 4.92
C PRO A 648 -1.68 55.53 5.97
#